data_AF-A0A0G2EZD0-F1
#
_entry.id   AF-A0A0G2EZD0-F1
#
_cell.length_a   1.000
_cell.length_b   1.000
_cell.length_c   1.000
_cell.angle_alpha   90.00
_cell.angle_beta   90.00
_cell.angle_gamma   90.00
#
_symmetry.space_group_name_H-M   'P 1'
#
loop_
_entity.id
_entity.type
_entity.pdbx_description
1 polymer ?
#
loop_
_entity_poly.entity_id
_entity_poly.type
_entity_poly.pdbx_seq_one_letter_code
_entity_poly.pdbx_strand_id
1 'polypeptide(L)'
;MHKFHSRPDLVAPIITTELRHKDLLSPGYIFLAPYQAEQEGPYIYDNDGNLVWSGFGAAGPGSVHMPYVCNYLETPHLCYFEGVQMLGYGSGHGIIMDRSYRIVRSVESAGYQAATDEHEFRVLPDGKTALVTIYERQQWDLSDYGIKNGYGFIQQGVFQEIEIETGRALFEWKSLDHIPPSESFVLPGTTEISGDGYSRKSPWDYFHINSIDKDAAGDYLISGRHVSAIYKVSGKDGSIIWRMGGILSSFHQDFHFSSQHDARFVSKNATHEVISLFDNASNGFNYTKDFSEGLIISIDLAAKQAKCVQAFHAPDPSGGLMSKSQGNTQLLPNGNAVLGWGNNAYFTEFTGNGTAVWHAWIARTGTMVYRIGKYNWTGTPHTVPALYTHSKSKTDMAFYVSWNGATEVKKWRFFTGQSSDGPFDAADKIVEKIGFETVYKHPAFALWSYAEALDGEGKVLSKSRPTKTFVPGAVILGHCDDYSCTDAISPKEEEERARRKKEEEDRLKQEEERKKAEEQERQRKATVRKVFIILLDIFIGVILLILAAFVCGGKGVRRKMIATVQDVGRHASRVKDEVVRKHRIWKGDYRSLDNRGVPLRLVPENMSSLPIIAVIGSLNVDYVTYTSRVPAGGETLTSTGFEVGCGGKGANQAVACAKLSRSKATPTQGTVVVKMLGAVGKDEMGTMMLRSLQESGIDTSSILTSSSSSTKTGVAIIIVEESTGENRILLSPGANYTLTPSLFTQPLSPTPSLVILQLEIPKETVLQILSIASSTQTPVLLNPAPAIPLPDPAFKSITHLVLNETEAAILSSIPESEVTAANLPGIAKRFLDLGTKNVLITLGSKGVYYATSDGRSGTVAARKVDVVDTTAAGDTFIGAYAVAVLEGRAIQEAVERANLAAAITVGRKGAQVSIPWVDEIGDLST
;
A
#
# COMPACT_ATOMS: atom_id res chain seq x y z
N MET A 1 9.25 -2.66 17.21
CA MET A 1 10.26 -3.73 17.26
C MET A 1 10.74 -3.91 18.68
N HIS A 2 11.05 -5.13 19.12
CA HIS A 2 11.75 -5.40 20.37
C HIS A 2 13.26 -5.29 20.15
N LYS A 3 13.94 -4.55 21.02
CA LYS A 3 15.41 -4.51 21.13
C LYS A 3 15.81 -5.14 22.46
N PHE A 4 16.96 -5.81 22.49
CA PHE A 4 17.44 -6.52 23.68
C PHE A 4 18.84 -6.05 24.09
N HIS A 5 19.11 -5.95 25.38
CA HIS A 5 20.43 -5.49 25.87
C HIS A 5 21.50 -6.57 25.76
N SER A 6 21.13 -7.82 26.06
CA SER A 6 21.99 -9.00 25.93
C SER A 6 22.23 -9.41 24.47
N ARG A 7 21.34 -9.02 23.56
CA ARG A 7 21.40 -9.28 22.12
C ARG A 7 21.04 -8.02 21.31
N PRO A 8 21.91 -6.99 21.32
CA PRO A 8 21.64 -5.73 20.64
C PRO A 8 21.63 -5.86 19.10
N ASP A 9 22.13 -6.98 18.58
CA ASP A 9 22.06 -7.36 17.18
C ASP A 9 20.67 -7.82 16.73
N LEU A 10 19.78 -8.17 17.67
CA LEU A 10 18.43 -8.64 17.37
C LEU A 10 17.42 -7.49 17.48
N VAL A 11 16.71 -7.27 16.38
CA VAL A 11 15.58 -6.35 16.27
C VAL A 11 14.37 -7.15 15.79
N ALA A 12 13.63 -7.71 16.75
CA ALA A 12 12.53 -8.63 16.44
C ALA A 12 11.20 -7.89 16.21
N PRO A 13 10.38 -8.32 15.24
CA PRO A 13 9.00 -7.86 15.11
C PRO A 13 8.20 -8.04 16.41
N ILE A 14 7.30 -7.10 16.70
CA ILE A 14 6.40 -7.21 17.85
C ILE A 14 5.11 -7.89 17.40
N ILE A 15 4.67 -8.90 18.14
CA ILE A 15 3.31 -9.43 18.04
C ILE A 15 2.40 -8.58 18.94
N THR A 16 1.59 -7.73 18.31
CA THR A 16 0.58 -6.94 19.02
C THR A 16 -0.73 -7.71 19.04
N THR A 17 -1.25 -7.95 20.23
CA THR A 17 -2.46 -8.74 20.46
C THR A 17 -3.68 -7.85 20.62
N GLU A 18 -4.75 -8.13 19.88
CA GLU A 18 -6.04 -7.42 19.97
C GLU A 18 -7.09 -8.23 20.75
N LEU A 19 -7.05 -9.55 20.63
CA LEU A 19 -7.91 -10.49 21.36
C LEU A 19 -7.07 -11.63 21.89
N ARG A 20 -7.28 -12.07 23.14
CA ARG A 20 -6.60 -13.25 23.69
C ARG A 20 -7.32 -13.91 24.87
N HIS A 21 -7.61 -15.19 24.73
CA HIS A 21 -8.19 -16.07 25.74
C HIS A 21 -7.21 -17.19 26.09
N LYS A 22 -6.31 -16.94 27.07
CA LYS A 22 -5.17 -17.83 27.36
C LYS A 22 -5.55 -19.29 27.61
N ASP A 23 -6.66 -19.52 28.32
CA ASP A 23 -7.09 -20.87 28.73
C ASP A 23 -7.61 -21.73 27.56
N LEU A 24 -7.91 -21.11 26.42
CA LEU A 24 -8.42 -21.78 25.22
C LEU A 24 -7.35 -21.92 24.13
N LEU A 25 -6.13 -21.41 24.37
CA LEU A 25 -5.03 -21.52 23.41
C LEU A 25 -4.48 -22.94 23.39
N SER A 26 -4.20 -23.41 22.18
CA SER A 26 -3.46 -24.64 21.97
C SER A 26 -2.03 -24.49 22.53
N PRO A 27 -1.42 -25.56 23.05
CA PRO A 27 0.00 -25.55 23.38
C PRO A 27 0.86 -25.36 22.13
N GLY A 28 2.13 -24.99 22.32
CA GLY A 28 3.12 -24.82 21.26
C GLY A 28 3.58 -23.39 21.04
N TYR A 29 4.26 -23.17 19.94
CA TYR A 29 4.88 -21.91 19.53
C TYR A 29 4.37 -21.47 18.15
N ILE A 30 4.31 -20.16 17.93
CA ILE A 30 4.00 -19.56 16.63
C ILE A 30 5.27 -19.44 15.80
N PHE A 31 5.22 -19.98 14.59
CA PHE A 31 6.27 -19.93 13.58
C PHE A 31 5.82 -19.02 12.45
N LEU A 32 6.66 -18.04 12.13
CA LEU A 32 6.39 -17.07 11.06
C LEU A 32 7.69 -16.52 10.49
N ALA A 33 7.63 -16.02 9.26
CA ALA A 33 8.75 -15.34 8.63
C ALA A 33 8.23 -14.07 7.95
N PRO A 34 8.35 -12.89 8.60
CA PRO A 34 7.96 -11.64 8.00
C PRO A 34 9.04 -11.17 7.03
N TYR A 35 8.59 -10.65 5.89
CA TYR A 35 9.43 -9.99 4.89
C TYR A 35 8.92 -8.56 4.67
N GLN A 36 9.77 -7.71 4.09
CA GLN A 36 9.66 -6.24 4.16
C GLN A 36 9.69 -5.73 5.62
N ALA A 37 10.42 -6.46 6.49
CA ALA A 37 10.68 -6.09 7.87
C ALA A 37 12.12 -5.57 8.01
N GLU A 38 12.41 -4.81 9.07
CA GLU A 38 13.77 -4.30 9.34
C GLU A 38 14.81 -5.43 9.43
N GLN A 39 14.41 -6.55 10.04
CA GLN A 39 15.14 -7.81 10.01
C GLN A 39 14.21 -8.88 9.47
N GLU A 40 14.53 -9.39 8.28
CA GLU A 40 13.81 -10.50 7.65
C GLU A 40 14.40 -11.84 8.12
N GLY A 41 13.56 -12.86 8.24
CA GLY A 41 13.98 -14.20 8.59
C GLY A 41 12.90 -15.00 9.31
N PRO A 42 13.20 -16.26 9.66
CA PRO A 42 12.27 -17.08 10.40
C PRO A 42 12.33 -16.74 11.89
N TYR A 43 11.16 -16.67 12.53
CA TYR A 43 11.00 -16.38 13.94
C TYR A 43 10.10 -17.40 14.62
N ILE A 44 10.35 -17.64 15.91
CA ILE A 44 9.52 -18.45 16.80
C ILE A 44 9.09 -17.56 17.97
N TYR A 45 7.79 -17.54 18.26
CA TYR A 45 7.19 -16.83 19.38
C TYR A 45 6.42 -17.78 20.30
N ASP A 46 6.38 -17.48 21.58
CA ASP A 46 5.54 -18.21 22.54
C ASP A 46 4.07 -17.74 22.50
N ASN A 47 3.22 -18.42 23.26
CA ASN A 47 1.80 -18.08 23.40
C ASN A 47 1.55 -16.73 24.10
N ASP A 48 2.59 -16.06 24.60
CA ASP A 48 2.54 -14.72 25.16
C ASP A 48 2.99 -13.64 24.16
N GLY A 49 3.38 -14.03 22.94
CA GLY A 49 3.91 -13.13 21.93
C GLY A 49 5.37 -12.73 22.19
N ASN A 50 6.07 -13.39 23.12
CA ASN A 50 7.49 -13.14 23.34
C ASN A 50 8.31 -13.91 22.32
N LEU A 51 9.41 -13.29 21.88
CA LEU A 51 10.42 -13.96 21.07
C LEU A 51 10.95 -15.19 21.81
N VAL A 52 11.08 -16.29 21.08
CA VAL A 52 11.78 -17.51 21.52
C VAL A 52 13.05 -17.68 20.72
N TRP A 53 12.95 -17.51 19.40
CA TRP A 53 14.08 -17.60 18.49
C TRP A 53 13.95 -16.60 17.35
N SER A 54 15.05 -15.92 17.05
CA SER A 54 15.27 -15.19 15.80
C SER A 54 16.29 -15.94 14.96
N GLY A 55 15.91 -16.26 13.72
CA GLY A 55 16.79 -16.80 12.68
C GLY A 55 17.54 -15.73 11.90
N PHE A 56 17.35 -14.45 12.23
CA PHE A 56 18.12 -13.37 11.61
C PHE A 56 19.63 -13.60 11.77
N GLY A 57 20.36 -13.57 10.66
CA GLY A 57 21.79 -13.88 10.59
C GLY A 57 22.15 -15.38 10.57
N ALA A 58 21.19 -16.28 10.82
CA ALA A 58 21.34 -17.72 10.63
C ALA A 58 20.77 -18.18 9.27
N ALA A 59 19.69 -17.55 8.81
CA ALA A 59 19.25 -17.60 7.43
C ALA A 59 20.19 -16.73 6.56
N GLY A 60 20.46 -17.16 5.33
CA GLY A 60 21.27 -16.42 4.37
C GLY A 60 20.54 -15.19 3.80
N PRO A 61 21.19 -14.49 2.84
CA PRO A 61 20.59 -13.31 2.21
C PRO A 61 19.40 -13.72 1.34
N GLY A 62 18.18 -13.35 1.74
CA GLY A 62 16.96 -13.65 0.99
C GLY A 62 15.72 -13.62 1.86
N SER A 63 14.57 -13.77 1.23
CA SER A 63 13.30 -13.95 1.91
C SER A 63 13.17 -15.39 2.39
N VAL A 64 12.64 -15.54 3.60
CA VAL A 64 12.31 -16.84 4.18
C VAL A 64 10.81 -16.96 4.27
N HIS A 65 10.27 -18.12 3.85
CA HIS A 65 8.84 -18.36 3.86
C HIS A 65 8.49 -19.68 4.54
N MET A 66 7.31 -19.69 5.17
CA MET A 66 6.70 -20.87 5.79
C MET A 66 7.65 -21.66 6.70
N PRO A 67 8.13 -21.12 7.83
CA PRO A 67 8.80 -21.93 8.84
C PRO A 67 7.80 -22.86 9.54
N TYR A 68 8.16 -24.14 9.64
CA TYR A 68 7.36 -25.17 10.30
C TYR A 68 8.22 -26.29 10.88
N VAL A 69 7.61 -27.11 11.71
CA VAL A 69 8.26 -28.33 12.23
C VAL A 69 8.00 -29.48 11.29
N CYS A 70 9.07 -30.07 10.77
CA CYS A 70 9.07 -31.24 9.89
C CYS A 70 9.75 -32.41 10.58
N ASN A 71 9.46 -33.64 10.15
CA ASN A 71 10.24 -34.81 10.54
C ASN A 71 11.24 -35.13 9.43
N TYR A 72 12.52 -35.19 9.77
CA TYR A 72 13.58 -35.61 8.86
C TYR A 72 14.45 -36.63 9.58
N LEU A 73 14.64 -37.79 8.96
CA LEU A 73 15.30 -38.95 9.59
C LEU A 73 14.75 -39.26 11.00
N GLU A 74 13.42 -39.35 11.11
CA GLU A 74 12.66 -39.70 12.34
C GLU A 74 12.81 -38.72 13.51
N THR A 75 13.42 -37.55 13.30
CA THR A 75 13.58 -36.54 14.35
C THR A 75 12.99 -35.19 13.92
N PRO A 76 12.43 -34.41 14.87
CA PRO A 76 11.88 -33.09 14.55
C PRO A 76 12.97 -32.08 14.18
N HIS A 77 12.74 -31.40 13.06
CA HIS A 77 13.57 -30.37 12.47
C HIS A 77 12.74 -29.11 12.20
N LEU A 78 13.41 -27.97 12.06
CA LEU A 78 12.81 -26.74 11.56
C LEU A 78 13.04 -26.68 10.05
N CYS A 79 11.95 -26.65 9.29
CA CYS A 79 11.97 -26.56 7.83
C CYS A 79 11.40 -25.22 7.36
N TYR A 80 11.94 -24.66 6.28
CA TYR A 80 11.43 -23.46 5.61
C TYR A 80 11.99 -23.35 4.19
N PHE A 81 11.39 -22.50 3.37
CA PHE A 81 11.98 -22.05 2.11
C PHE A 81 12.91 -20.86 2.36
N GLU A 82 14.04 -20.81 1.66
CA GLU A 82 14.95 -19.67 1.62
C GLU A 82 15.31 -19.34 0.16
N GLY A 83 15.19 -18.07 -0.23
CA GLY A 83 15.54 -17.65 -1.59
C GLY A 83 15.28 -16.19 -1.90
N VAL A 84 15.35 -15.85 -3.18
CA VAL A 84 15.01 -14.51 -3.68
C VAL A 84 13.57 -14.52 -4.14
N GLN A 85 12.76 -13.67 -3.52
CA GLN A 85 11.39 -13.43 -3.95
C GLN A 85 11.39 -12.54 -5.20
N MET A 86 10.72 -13.00 -6.25
CA MET A 86 10.39 -12.24 -7.45
C MET A 86 8.90 -11.88 -7.42
N LEU A 87 8.43 -11.19 -8.46
CA LEU A 87 7.03 -10.77 -8.54
C LEU A 87 6.11 -11.99 -8.79
N GLY A 88 5.53 -12.52 -7.71
CA GLY A 88 4.57 -13.62 -7.72
C GLY A 88 5.17 -15.03 -7.67
N TYR A 89 6.48 -15.19 -7.55
CA TYR A 89 7.16 -16.49 -7.42
C TYR A 89 8.56 -16.29 -6.85
N GLY A 90 9.16 -17.36 -6.32
CA GLY A 90 10.49 -17.37 -5.72
C GLY A 90 11.50 -18.15 -6.56
N SER A 91 12.78 -17.92 -6.27
CA SER A 91 13.88 -18.78 -6.71
C SER A 91 14.80 -19.04 -5.53
N GLY A 92 14.82 -20.28 -5.06
CA GLY A 92 15.56 -20.67 -3.87
C GLY A 92 15.61 -22.17 -3.67
N HIS A 93 15.61 -22.57 -2.40
CA HIS A 93 15.70 -23.96 -1.95
C HIS A 93 15.02 -24.15 -0.60
N GLY A 94 14.73 -25.40 -0.26
CA GLY A 94 14.27 -25.78 1.06
C GLY A 94 15.42 -25.97 2.03
N ILE A 95 15.28 -25.47 3.25
CA ILE A 95 16.24 -25.63 4.34
C ILE A 95 15.67 -26.54 5.42
N ILE A 96 16.50 -27.46 5.91
CA ILE A 96 16.21 -28.30 7.08
C ILE A 96 17.26 -28.00 8.16
N MET A 97 16.82 -27.56 9.33
CA MET A 97 17.66 -27.26 10.49
C MET A 97 17.38 -28.21 11.67
N ASP A 98 18.44 -28.65 12.34
CA ASP A 98 18.32 -29.42 13.58
C ASP A 98 17.83 -28.55 14.76
N ARG A 99 17.56 -29.20 15.89
CA ARG A 99 17.14 -28.52 17.14
C ARG A 99 18.21 -27.59 17.72
N SER A 100 19.44 -27.68 17.26
CA SER A 100 20.53 -26.76 17.63
C SER A 100 20.64 -25.54 16.71
N TYR A 101 19.70 -25.42 15.77
CA TYR A 101 19.64 -24.39 14.74
C TYR A 101 20.86 -24.42 13.81
N ARG A 102 21.31 -25.62 13.43
CA ARG A 102 22.28 -25.80 12.34
C ARG A 102 21.57 -26.38 11.12
N ILE A 103 21.88 -25.84 9.96
CA ILE A 103 21.43 -26.40 8.68
C ILE A 103 22.06 -27.78 8.53
N VAL A 104 21.21 -28.81 8.42
CA VAL A 104 21.63 -30.20 8.18
C VAL A 104 21.41 -30.61 6.73
N ARG A 105 20.47 -29.95 6.03
CA ARG A 105 20.20 -30.22 4.62
C ARG A 105 19.65 -28.99 3.90
N SER A 106 20.06 -28.86 2.63
CA SER A 106 19.40 -28.02 1.64
C SER A 106 18.76 -28.93 0.58
N VAL A 107 17.57 -28.59 0.10
CA VAL A 107 16.77 -29.37 -0.84
C VAL A 107 16.38 -28.50 -2.03
N GLU A 108 16.86 -28.90 -3.19
CA GLU A 108 16.59 -28.24 -4.47
C GLU A 108 15.70 -29.12 -5.35
N SER A 109 15.03 -28.49 -6.31
CA SER A 109 14.33 -29.19 -7.38
C SER A 109 15.34 -29.79 -8.37
N ALA A 110 14.90 -30.78 -9.15
CA ALA A 110 15.73 -31.44 -10.15
C ALA A 110 15.44 -30.89 -11.56
N GLY A 111 16.47 -30.73 -12.39
CA GLY A 111 16.33 -30.36 -13.81
C GLY A 111 17.07 -29.08 -14.20
N TYR A 112 16.86 -28.62 -15.45
CA TYR A 112 17.65 -27.56 -16.07
C TYR A 112 17.11 -26.13 -15.85
N GLN A 113 15.85 -25.98 -15.42
CA GLN A 113 15.22 -24.70 -15.01
C GLN A 113 14.80 -24.73 -13.53
N ALA A 114 15.44 -25.56 -12.72
CA ALA A 114 14.94 -26.01 -11.43
C ALA A 114 15.47 -25.17 -10.25
N ALA A 115 14.99 -23.94 -10.12
CA ALA A 115 15.00 -23.29 -8.80
C ALA A 115 13.70 -23.65 -8.10
N THR A 116 13.79 -24.07 -6.84
CA THR A 116 12.59 -24.29 -6.02
C THR A 116 11.91 -22.95 -5.82
N ASP A 117 10.59 -22.93 -5.98
CA ASP A 117 9.76 -21.77 -5.78
C ASP A 117 9.28 -21.66 -4.32
N GLU A 118 8.88 -20.46 -3.91
CA GLU A 118 8.52 -20.12 -2.53
C GLU A 118 7.17 -20.68 -2.05
N HIS A 119 6.29 -21.12 -2.97
CA HIS A 119 4.92 -21.50 -2.64
C HIS A 119 4.82 -22.85 -1.90
N GLU A 120 5.77 -23.76 -2.14
CA GLU A 120 5.89 -24.98 -1.35
C GLU A 120 7.33 -25.48 -1.19
N PHE A 121 7.70 -25.74 0.07
CA PHE A 121 8.72 -26.71 0.46
C PHE A 121 8.18 -27.56 1.62
N ARG A 122 7.73 -28.77 1.32
CA ARG A 122 7.05 -29.65 2.28
C ARG A 122 7.72 -31.01 2.39
N VAL A 123 8.42 -31.27 3.50
CA VAL A 123 8.91 -32.60 3.84
C VAL A 123 7.72 -33.50 4.18
N LEU A 124 7.64 -34.64 3.51
CA LEU A 124 6.56 -35.60 3.69
C LEU A 124 6.73 -36.42 4.98
N PRO A 125 5.66 -37.05 5.49
CA PRO A 125 5.71 -37.78 6.77
C PRO A 125 6.73 -38.92 6.85
N ASP A 126 7.21 -39.44 5.71
CA ASP A 126 8.28 -40.44 5.67
C ASP A 126 9.66 -39.90 6.08
N GLY A 127 9.82 -38.57 6.14
CA GLY A 127 11.05 -37.86 6.46
C GLY A 127 12.19 -38.08 5.48
N LYS A 128 11.90 -38.57 4.27
CA LYS A 128 12.87 -38.90 3.22
C LYS A 128 12.59 -38.19 1.91
N THR A 129 11.34 -37.79 1.69
CA THR A 129 10.90 -37.09 0.48
C THR A 129 10.33 -35.72 0.79
N ALA A 130 10.42 -34.82 -0.17
CA ALA A 130 9.86 -33.47 -0.06
C ALA A 130 9.13 -33.08 -1.33
N LEU A 131 8.05 -32.32 -1.18
CA LEU A 131 7.34 -31.68 -2.27
C LEU A 131 7.87 -30.25 -2.46
N VAL A 132 8.13 -29.87 -3.71
CA VAL A 132 8.59 -28.54 -4.10
C VAL A 132 7.80 -28.02 -5.30
N THR A 133 7.49 -26.72 -5.32
CA THR A 133 6.95 -26.03 -6.50
C THR A 133 8.06 -25.47 -7.38
N ILE A 134 7.76 -25.30 -8.66
CA ILE A 134 8.65 -24.73 -9.67
C ILE A 134 7.79 -23.94 -10.66
N TYR A 135 8.29 -22.79 -11.11
CA TYR A 135 7.70 -22.06 -12.23
C TYR A 135 8.57 -22.24 -13.48
N GLU A 136 8.08 -23.03 -14.44
CA GLU A 136 8.79 -23.32 -15.70
C GLU A 136 8.27 -22.41 -16.82
N ARG A 137 9.19 -21.87 -17.64
CA ARG A 137 8.83 -20.97 -18.74
C ARG A 137 8.93 -21.68 -20.07
N GLN A 138 7.90 -21.51 -20.91
CA GLN A 138 7.82 -22.18 -22.21
C GLN A 138 7.37 -21.21 -23.31
N GLN A 139 7.83 -21.45 -24.54
CA GLN A 139 7.26 -20.82 -25.74
C GLN A 139 5.92 -21.46 -26.06
N TRP A 140 4.88 -20.67 -26.34
CA TRP A 140 3.53 -21.17 -26.54
C TRP A 140 2.78 -20.39 -27.63
N ASP A 141 1.80 -21.03 -28.28
CA ASP A 141 0.89 -20.33 -29.18
C ASP A 141 -0.17 -19.59 -28.36
N LEU A 142 -0.01 -18.27 -28.25
CA LEU A 142 -0.92 -17.38 -27.52
C LEU A 142 -1.78 -16.51 -28.45
N SER A 143 -1.99 -16.97 -29.69
CA SER A 143 -2.77 -16.24 -30.70
C SER A 143 -4.23 -16.03 -30.29
N ASP A 144 -4.83 -17.00 -29.59
CA ASP A 144 -6.17 -16.90 -28.99
C ASP A 144 -6.27 -15.83 -27.89
N TYR A 145 -5.14 -15.42 -27.32
CA TYR A 145 -5.03 -14.42 -26.26
C TYR A 145 -4.46 -13.08 -26.79
N GLY A 146 -4.48 -12.87 -28.11
CA GLY A 146 -4.12 -11.61 -28.75
C GLY A 146 -2.65 -11.48 -29.18
N ILE A 147 -1.79 -12.47 -28.90
CA ILE A 147 -0.36 -12.45 -29.26
C ILE A 147 -0.19 -13.11 -30.63
N LYS A 148 -0.24 -12.32 -31.70
CA LYS A 148 -0.30 -12.82 -33.10
C LYS A 148 0.96 -12.60 -33.92
N ASN A 149 1.94 -11.86 -33.40
CA ASN A 149 3.17 -11.49 -34.12
C ASN A 149 4.34 -12.49 -33.89
N GLY A 150 4.02 -13.71 -33.46
CA GLY A 150 4.98 -14.76 -33.11
C GLY A 150 4.44 -15.65 -31.99
N TYR A 151 5.23 -16.65 -31.56
CA TYR A 151 4.93 -17.37 -30.33
C TYR A 151 5.04 -16.42 -29.13
N GLY A 152 4.20 -16.65 -28.12
CA GLY A 152 4.31 -15.99 -26.82
C GLY A 152 5.13 -16.81 -25.83
N PHE A 153 5.21 -16.32 -24.60
CA PHE A 153 5.81 -17.00 -23.46
C PHE A 153 4.75 -17.22 -22.40
N ILE A 154 4.61 -18.47 -21.97
CA ILE A 154 3.73 -18.88 -20.88
C ILE A 154 4.59 -19.41 -19.73
N GLN A 155 4.13 -19.21 -18.51
CA GLN A 155 4.71 -19.79 -17.31
C GLN A 155 3.74 -20.80 -16.74
N GLN A 156 4.21 -22.03 -16.54
CA GLN A 156 3.41 -23.12 -16.00
C GLN A 156 3.80 -23.41 -14.56
N GLY A 157 2.82 -23.89 -13.79
CA GLY A 157 3.05 -24.43 -12.46
C GLY A 157 3.53 -25.87 -12.58
N VAL A 158 4.67 -26.16 -11.98
CA VAL A 158 5.24 -27.51 -11.89
C VAL A 158 5.41 -27.85 -10.42
N PHE A 159 5.25 -29.11 -10.07
CA PHE A 159 5.74 -29.61 -8.79
C PHE A 159 6.51 -30.90 -8.96
N GLN A 160 7.40 -31.14 -8.02
CA GLN A 160 8.18 -32.38 -7.93
C GLN A 160 8.08 -32.98 -6.54
N GLU A 161 8.11 -34.31 -6.49
CA GLU A 161 8.50 -35.05 -5.29
C GLU A 161 9.98 -35.41 -5.40
N ILE A 162 10.79 -34.93 -4.46
CA ILE A 162 12.23 -35.07 -4.44
C ILE A 162 12.64 -36.01 -3.30
N GLU A 163 13.52 -36.95 -3.58
CA GLU A 163 14.26 -37.69 -2.56
C GLU A 163 15.32 -36.78 -1.93
N ILE A 164 15.17 -36.45 -0.64
CA ILE A 164 15.94 -35.40 0.04
C ILE A 164 17.46 -35.66 0.00
N GLU A 165 17.87 -36.92 0.21
CA GLU A 165 19.29 -37.30 0.28
C GLU A 165 20.02 -37.21 -1.05
N THR A 166 19.33 -37.51 -2.15
CA THR A 166 19.94 -37.65 -3.48
C THR A 166 19.63 -36.49 -4.41
N GLY A 167 18.59 -35.70 -4.11
CA GLY A 167 18.06 -34.67 -5.01
C GLY A 167 17.31 -35.23 -6.22
N ARG A 168 17.03 -36.53 -6.25
CA ARG A 168 16.37 -37.19 -7.38
C ARG A 168 14.87 -36.92 -7.37
N ALA A 169 14.34 -36.40 -8.47
CA ALA A 169 12.89 -36.34 -8.69
C ALA A 169 12.31 -37.76 -8.82
N LEU A 170 11.35 -38.08 -7.97
CA LEU A 170 10.56 -39.31 -7.96
C LEU A 170 9.30 -39.16 -8.80
N PHE A 171 8.76 -37.94 -8.86
CA PHE A 171 7.56 -37.59 -9.59
C PHE A 171 7.66 -36.14 -10.05
N GLU A 172 7.13 -35.83 -11.22
CA GLU A 172 7.01 -34.48 -11.77
C GLU A 172 5.64 -34.35 -12.43
N TRP A 173 5.00 -33.20 -12.22
CA TRP A 173 3.74 -32.86 -12.86
C TRP A 173 3.78 -31.43 -13.34
N LYS A 174 3.26 -31.21 -14.55
CA LYS A 174 3.29 -29.90 -15.22
C LYS A 174 1.89 -29.46 -15.59
N SER A 175 1.51 -28.24 -15.26
CA SER A 175 0.13 -27.79 -15.44
C SER A 175 -0.31 -27.81 -16.90
N LEU A 176 0.56 -27.53 -17.88
CA LEU A 176 0.16 -27.48 -19.30
C LEU A 176 -0.14 -28.84 -19.91
N ASP A 177 0.34 -29.93 -19.32
CA ASP A 177 0.05 -31.29 -19.78
C ASP A 177 -1.40 -31.71 -19.43
N HIS A 178 -2.05 -30.99 -18.51
CA HIS A 178 -3.32 -31.41 -17.92
C HIS A 178 -4.41 -30.33 -17.91
N ILE A 179 -4.04 -29.05 -17.82
CA ILE A 179 -4.95 -27.91 -17.66
C ILE A 179 -4.70 -26.90 -18.80
N PRO A 180 -5.67 -26.70 -19.71
CA PRO A 180 -5.51 -25.76 -20.81
C PRO A 180 -5.52 -24.31 -20.29
N PRO A 181 -4.75 -23.40 -20.91
CA PRO A 181 -4.74 -21.99 -20.50
C PRO A 181 -6.10 -21.28 -20.53
N SER A 182 -7.07 -21.82 -21.28
CA SER A 182 -8.43 -21.31 -21.35
C SER A 182 -9.21 -21.45 -20.03
N GLU A 183 -8.72 -22.25 -19.08
CA GLU A 183 -9.31 -22.34 -17.73
C GLU A 183 -8.90 -21.18 -16.81
N SER A 184 -7.96 -20.32 -17.21
CA SER A 184 -7.51 -19.18 -16.40
C SER A 184 -8.54 -18.04 -16.38
N PHE A 185 -8.81 -17.51 -15.20
CA PHE A 185 -9.55 -16.25 -15.01
C PHE A 185 -8.64 -15.01 -15.07
N VAL A 186 -7.32 -15.22 -15.18
CA VAL A 186 -6.31 -14.17 -15.25
C VAL A 186 -5.67 -14.21 -16.64
N LEU A 187 -6.00 -13.22 -17.46
CA LEU A 187 -5.48 -13.10 -18.83
C LEU A 187 -4.11 -12.40 -18.85
N PRO A 188 -3.34 -12.50 -19.95
CA PRO A 188 -2.06 -11.82 -20.06
C PRO A 188 -2.17 -10.32 -19.77
N GLY A 189 -1.30 -9.80 -18.91
CA GLY A 189 -1.18 -8.38 -18.58
C GLY A 189 -2.36 -7.77 -17.80
N THR A 190 -3.19 -8.60 -17.16
CA THR A 190 -4.39 -8.10 -16.44
C THR A 190 -4.19 -7.91 -14.93
N THR A 191 -3.14 -8.50 -14.36
CA THR A 191 -2.75 -8.31 -12.95
C THR A 191 -1.25 -8.07 -12.83
N GLU A 192 -0.83 -7.55 -11.66
CA GLU A 192 0.58 -7.29 -11.32
C GLU A 192 1.50 -8.50 -11.55
N ILE A 193 1.01 -9.72 -11.27
CA ILE A 193 1.78 -10.97 -11.35
C ILE A 193 1.46 -11.82 -12.59
N SER A 194 0.48 -11.42 -13.40
CA SER A 194 0.03 -12.23 -14.55
C SER A 194 1.06 -12.37 -15.67
N GLY A 195 1.93 -11.37 -15.87
CA GLY A 195 2.81 -11.29 -17.04
C GLY A 195 2.06 -11.06 -18.36
N ASP A 196 2.69 -10.38 -19.30
CA ASP A 196 2.07 -9.96 -20.57
C ASP A 196 2.12 -11.01 -21.69
N GLY A 197 2.92 -12.07 -21.51
CA GLY A 197 3.09 -13.16 -22.46
C GLY A 197 3.94 -12.84 -23.69
N TYR A 198 4.44 -11.62 -23.87
CA TYR A 198 5.23 -11.22 -25.06
C TYR A 198 6.72 -11.54 -24.93
N SER A 199 7.23 -11.76 -23.71
CA SER A 199 8.66 -11.96 -23.51
C SER A 199 9.00 -12.97 -22.40
N ARG A 200 10.20 -13.54 -22.47
CA ARG A 200 10.77 -14.41 -21.42
C ARG A 200 10.83 -13.78 -20.02
N LYS A 201 10.80 -12.44 -19.95
CA LYS A 201 10.85 -11.68 -18.68
C LYS A 201 9.46 -11.42 -18.10
N SER A 202 8.42 -11.57 -18.92
CA SER A 202 7.02 -11.34 -18.56
C SER A 202 6.15 -12.46 -19.14
N PRO A 203 6.48 -13.74 -18.88
CA PRO A 203 5.67 -14.85 -19.38
C PRO A 203 4.29 -14.82 -18.73
N TRP A 204 3.25 -15.23 -19.45
CA TRP A 204 1.91 -15.28 -18.88
C TRP A 204 1.80 -16.42 -17.84
N ASP A 205 1.65 -16.07 -16.58
CA ASP A 205 1.33 -16.99 -15.49
C ASP A 205 -0.18 -17.27 -15.48
N TYR A 206 -0.58 -18.36 -16.14
CA TYR A 206 -2.00 -18.70 -16.30
C TYR A 206 -2.54 -19.57 -15.15
N PHE A 207 -1.69 -20.32 -14.45
CA PHE A 207 -2.10 -21.33 -13.48
C PHE A 207 -1.87 -20.87 -12.04
N HIS A 208 -0.70 -20.30 -11.77
CA HIS A 208 -0.21 -19.87 -10.46
C HIS A 208 -0.42 -20.91 -9.36
N ILE A 209 0.55 -21.82 -9.24
CA ILE A 209 0.53 -22.92 -8.27
C ILE A 209 0.84 -22.38 -6.87
N ASN A 210 -0.06 -22.65 -5.92
CA ASN A 210 0.00 -22.03 -4.60
C ASN A 210 0.31 -22.98 -3.45
N SER A 211 0.01 -24.26 -3.60
CA SER A 211 0.26 -25.28 -2.57
C SER A 211 0.13 -26.68 -3.15
N ILE A 212 0.86 -27.62 -2.55
CA ILE A 212 0.79 -29.04 -2.86
C ILE A 212 0.81 -29.88 -1.59
N ASP A 213 0.01 -30.94 -1.54
CA ASP A 213 0.00 -31.91 -0.44
C ASP A 213 -0.15 -33.33 -0.98
N LYS A 214 0.15 -34.35 -0.17
CA LYS A 214 0.08 -35.76 -0.58
C LYS A 214 -0.72 -36.58 0.42
N ASP A 215 -1.64 -37.41 -0.06
CA ASP A 215 -2.40 -38.33 0.78
C ASP A 215 -1.66 -39.66 1.00
N ALA A 216 -2.19 -40.48 1.91
CA ALA A 216 -1.60 -41.79 2.21
C ALA A 216 -1.71 -42.82 1.06
N ALA A 217 -2.55 -42.57 0.05
CA ALA A 217 -2.62 -43.40 -1.15
C ALA A 217 -1.54 -43.02 -2.18
N GLY A 218 -0.84 -41.92 -1.93
CA GLY A 218 0.21 -41.38 -2.79
C GLY A 218 -0.29 -40.39 -3.82
N ASP A 219 -1.56 -39.97 -3.76
CA ASP A 219 -2.14 -38.97 -4.65
C ASP A 219 -1.91 -37.55 -4.13
N TYR A 220 -1.85 -36.58 -5.03
CA TYR A 220 -1.50 -35.19 -4.71
C TYR A 220 -2.72 -34.28 -4.72
N LEU A 221 -2.72 -33.26 -3.86
CA LEU A 221 -3.67 -32.14 -3.86
C LEU A 221 -2.93 -30.89 -4.32
N ILE A 222 -3.46 -30.17 -5.31
CA ILE A 222 -2.83 -28.99 -5.90
C ILE A 222 -3.79 -27.82 -5.86
N SER A 223 -3.31 -26.65 -5.45
CA SER A 223 -4.05 -25.39 -5.57
C SER A 223 -3.55 -24.56 -6.76
N GLY A 224 -4.45 -24.24 -7.70
CA GLY A 224 -4.21 -23.28 -8.78
C GLY A 224 -5.02 -22.00 -8.56
N ARG A 225 -4.31 -20.89 -8.35
CA ARG A 225 -4.90 -19.59 -7.96
C ARG A 225 -5.61 -18.92 -9.12
N HIS A 226 -4.94 -18.83 -10.27
CA HIS A 226 -5.44 -18.09 -11.43
C HIS A 226 -6.59 -18.83 -12.14
N VAL A 227 -6.69 -20.14 -11.92
CA VAL A 227 -7.83 -20.98 -12.32
C VAL A 227 -8.89 -21.13 -11.22
N SER A 228 -8.64 -20.59 -10.00
CA SER A 228 -9.53 -20.67 -8.83
C SER A 228 -10.07 -22.08 -8.56
N ALA A 229 -9.18 -23.08 -8.63
CA ALA A 229 -9.54 -24.49 -8.52
C ALA A 229 -8.52 -25.32 -7.72
N ILE A 230 -9.03 -26.38 -7.10
CA ILE A 230 -8.28 -27.42 -6.41
C ILE A 230 -8.35 -28.72 -7.22
N TYR A 231 -7.22 -29.40 -7.36
CA TYR A 231 -7.10 -30.64 -8.13
C TYR A 231 -6.58 -31.76 -7.27
N LYS A 232 -7.20 -32.93 -7.34
CA LYS A 232 -6.57 -34.18 -6.90
C LYS A 232 -5.98 -34.89 -8.10
N VAL A 233 -4.68 -35.19 -8.02
CA VAL A 233 -3.86 -35.76 -9.09
C VAL A 233 -3.36 -37.13 -8.68
N SER A 234 -3.46 -38.11 -9.59
CA SER A 234 -2.98 -39.45 -9.31
C SER A 234 -1.47 -39.51 -9.21
N GLY A 235 -0.96 -40.11 -8.13
CA GLY A 235 0.48 -40.32 -7.94
C GLY A 235 1.10 -41.36 -8.87
N LYS A 236 0.28 -42.05 -9.69
CA LYS A 236 0.73 -43.11 -10.59
C LYS A 236 1.06 -42.60 -11.98
N ASP A 237 0.23 -41.72 -12.51
CA ASP A 237 0.28 -41.28 -13.91
C ASP A 237 0.03 -39.78 -14.12
N GLY A 238 -0.18 -39.01 -13.04
CA GLY A 238 -0.43 -37.57 -13.12
C GLY A 238 -1.83 -37.18 -13.62
N SER A 239 -2.72 -38.14 -13.85
CA SER A 239 -4.09 -37.85 -14.27
C SER A 239 -4.90 -37.15 -13.18
N ILE A 240 -5.82 -36.27 -13.57
CA ILE A 240 -6.73 -35.59 -12.63
C ILE A 240 -7.81 -36.58 -12.19
N ILE A 241 -7.82 -36.94 -10.91
CA ILE A 241 -8.83 -37.81 -10.29
C ILE A 241 -10.14 -37.04 -10.10
N TRP A 242 -10.05 -35.83 -9.54
CA TRP A 242 -11.17 -34.91 -9.41
C TRP A 242 -10.65 -33.46 -9.34
N ARG A 243 -11.55 -32.52 -9.61
CA ARG A 243 -11.31 -31.08 -9.50
C ARG A 243 -12.49 -30.39 -8.83
N MET A 244 -12.24 -29.33 -8.08
CA MET A 244 -13.24 -28.57 -7.33
C MET A 244 -13.00 -27.06 -7.53
N GLY A 245 -14.06 -26.30 -7.78
CA GLY A 245 -13.94 -24.89 -8.18
C GLY A 245 -13.65 -24.72 -9.68
N GLY A 246 -13.19 -23.53 -10.06
CA GLY A 246 -12.84 -23.18 -11.43
C GLY A 246 -13.98 -23.23 -12.46
N ILE A 247 -13.61 -23.26 -13.75
CA ILE A 247 -14.56 -23.42 -14.86
C ILE A 247 -15.19 -24.81 -14.85
N LEU A 248 -14.41 -25.83 -14.50
CA LEU A 248 -14.82 -27.23 -14.47
C LEU A 248 -14.74 -27.77 -13.05
N SER A 249 -15.89 -28.13 -12.47
CA SER A 249 -15.97 -28.77 -11.15
C SER A 249 -16.54 -30.17 -11.27
N SER A 250 -15.98 -31.11 -10.51
CA SER A 250 -16.49 -32.48 -10.35
C SER A 250 -17.62 -32.58 -9.32
N PHE A 251 -17.89 -31.50 -8.59
CA PHE A 251 -18.78 -31.49 -7.43
C PHE A 251 -19.78 -30.33 -7.49
N HIS A 252 -21.00 -30.59 -7.00
CA HIS A 252 -21.91 -29.54 -6.58
C HIS A 252 -21.47 -28.99 -5.22
N GLN A 253 -21.40 -27.66 -5.10
CA GLN A 253 -20.87 -26.95 -3.94
C GLN A 253 -21.92 -26.01 -3.34
N ASP A 254 -21.97 -25.90 -2.01
CA ASP A 254 -22.79 -24.91 -1.28
C ASP A 254 -22.00 -23.64 -0.89
N PHE A 255 -20.75 -23.54 -1.35
CA PHE A 255 -19.83 -22.45 -1.10
C PHE A 255 -19.07 -22.08 -2.39
N HIS A 256 -18.40 -20.95 -2.36
CA HIS A 256 -17.52 -20.47 -3.42
C HIS A 256 -16.15 -20.12 -2.82
N PHE A 257 -15.10 -20.19 -3.62
CA PHE A 257 -13.78 -19.66 -3.26
C PHE A 257 -13.08 -19.17 -4.53
N SER A 258 -12.11 -18.28 -4.39
CA SER A 258 -11.27 -17.85 -5.50
C SER A 258 -9.88 -17.42 -5.03
N SER A 259 -8.90 -17.49 -5.93
CA SER A 259 -7.53 -17.04 -5.65
C SER A 259 -6.89 -17.67 -4.40
N GLN A 260 -7.29 -18.90 -4.06
CA GLN A 260 -7.04 -19.58 -2.80
C GLN A 260 -5.59 -20.06 -2.60
N HIS A 261 -5.17 -20.17 -1.34
CA HIS A 261 -3.87 -20.67 -0.90
C HIS A 261 -4.00 -21.85 0.10
N ASP A 262 -2.89 -22.58 0.28
CA ASP A 262 -2.69 -23.58 1.33
C ASP A 262 -3.79 -24.66 1.41
N ALA A 263 -4.11 -25.29 0.28
CA ALA A 263 -4.99 -26.45 0.26
C ALA A 263 -4.29 -27.68 0.87
N ARG A 264 -4.88 -28.29 1.90
CA ARG A 264 -4.30 -29.44 2.63
C ARG A 264 -5.29 -30.58 2.81
N PHE A 265 -4.80 -31.81 2.77
CA PHE A 265 -5.58 -32.95 3.25
C PHE A 265 -5.70 -32.89 4.77
N VAL A 266 -6.92 -33.07 5.28
CA VAL A 266 -7.20 -33.10 6.72
C VAL A 266 -7.49 -34.53 7.17
N SER A 267 -8.44 -35.18 6.52
CA SER A 267 -8.81 -36.57 6.85
C SER A 267 -9.54 -37.23 5.68
N LYS A 268 -9.59 -38.56 5.70
CA LYS A 268 -10.29 -39.35 4.68
C LYS A 268 -10.90 -40.57 5.32
N ASN A 269 -12.14 -40.88 4.95
CA ASN A 269 -12.79 -42.14 5.27
C ASN A 269 -13.31 -42.79 3.97
N ALA A 270 -14.12 -43.84 4.08
CA ALA A 270 -14.59 -44.61 2.92
C ALA A 270 -15.42 -43.80 1.91
N THR A 271 -16.12 -42.75 2.37
CA THR A 271 -17.06 -41.97 1.54
C THR A 271 -16.67 -40.51 1.42
N HIS A 272 -15.99 -39.96 2.43
CA HIS A 272 -15.67 -38.54 2.52
C HIS A 272 -14.16 -38.28 2.57
N GLU A 273 -13.76 -37.21 1.91
CA GLU A 273 -12.45 -36.59 1.99
C GLU A 273 -12.61 -35.17 2.54
N VAL A 274 -11.84 -34.80 3.55
CA VAL A 274 -11.88 -33.48 4.18
C VAL A 274 -10.59 -32.74 3.87
N ILE A 275 -10.71 -31.50 3.42
CA ILE A 275 -9.58 -30.62 3.13
C ILE A 275 -9.74 -29.27 3.84
N SER A 276 -8.63 -28.59 4.08
CA SER A 276 -8.62 -27.17 4.45
C SER A 276 -8.07 -26.32 3.29
N LEU A 277 -8.47 -25.06 3.21
CA LEU A 277 -7.83 -24.05 2.35
C LEU A 277 -8.05 -22.64 2.91
N PHE A 278 -7.25 -21.68 2.45
CA PHE A 278 -7.46 -20.25 2.70
C PHE A 278 -8.02 -19.59 1.44
N ASP A 279 -9.26 -19.09 1.51
CA ASP A 279 -9.93 -18.38 0.43
C ASP A 279 -9.59 -16.89 0.51
N ASN A 280 -8.75 -16.42 -0.42
CA ASN A 280 -8.45 -15.00 -0.51
C ASN A 280 -9.65 -14.18 -0.98
N ALA A 281 -10.53 -14.77 -1.79
CA ALA A 281 -11.68 -14.12 -2.42
C ALA A 281 -11.36 -12.87 -3.27
N SER A 282 -10.07 -12.61 -3.53
CA SER A 282 -9.60 -11.51 -4.36
C SER A 282 -8.21 -11.80 -4.91
N ASN A 283 -7.92 -11.24 -6.09
CA ASN A 283 -6.56 -11.15 -6.63
C ASN A 283 -6.02 -9.70 -6.61
N GLY A 284 -6.70 -8.79 -5.91
CA GLY A 284 -6.40 -7.36 -5.84
C GLY A 284 -7.09 -6.50 -6.92
N PHE A 285 -7.58 -7.13 -7.99
CA PHE A 285 -8.29 -6.48 -9.09
C PHE A 285 -9.77 -6.87 -9.10
N ASN A 286 -10.04 -8.16 -8.93
CA ASN A 286 -11.36 -8.75 -8.82
C ASN A 286 -11.64 -9.16 -7.37
N TYR A 287 -12.89 -9.08 -6.96
CA TYR A 287 -13.37 -9.48 -5.63
C TYR A 287 -14.58 -10.39 -5.81
N THR A 288 -14.54 -11.58 -5.21
CA THR A 288 -15.64 -12.54 -5.22
C THR A 288 -16.44 -12.55 -3.92
N LYS A 289 -15.89 -11.96 -2.84
CA LYS A 289 -16.54 -11.75 -1.54
C LYS A 289 -16.04 -10.47 -0.88
N ASP A 290 -16.69 -10.07 0.21
CA ASP A 290 -16.31 -8.88 1.01
C ASP A 290 -15.05 -9.12 1.85
N PHE A 291 -14.79 -10.37 2.28
CA PHE A 291 -13.66 -10.74 3.14
C PHE A 291 -13.04 -12.09 2.74
N SER A 292 -11.78 -12.28 3.10
CA SER A 292 -11.10 -13.57 3.03
C SER A 292 -11.51 -14.46 4.21
N GLU A 293 -11.36 -15.78 4.06
CA GLU A 293 -11.75 -16.75 5.08
C GLU A 293 -10.94 -18.04 5.01
N GLY A 294 -10.76 -18.71 6.14
CA GLY A 294 -10.28 -20.10 6.14
C GLY A 294 -11.45 -21.07 6.07
N LEU A 295 -11.33 -22.10 5.25
CA LEU A 295 -12.39 -23.06 4.98
C LEU A 295 -11.96 -24.48 5.35
N ILE A 296 -12.86 -25.23 5.97
CA ILE A 296 -12.81 -26.68 6.08
C ILE A 296 -13.95 -27.24 5.23
N ILE A 297 -13.61 -28.13 4.31
CA ILE A 297 -14.53 -28.62 3.27
C ILE A 297 -14.58 -30.14 3.36
N SER A 298 -15.80 -30.68 3.38
CA SER A 298 -16.06 -32.12 3.29
C SER A 298 -16.56 -32.46 1.90
N ILE A 299 -15.94 -33.45 1.27
CA ILE A 299 -16.20 -33.89 -0.11
C ILE A 299 -16.74 -35.31 -0.07
N ASP A 300 -18.00 -35.49 -0.44
CA ASP A 300 -18.62 -36.79 -0.68
C ASP A 300 -18.29 -37.24 -2.11
N LEU A 301 -17.40 -38.24 -2.22
CA LEU A 301 -16.90 -38.74 -3.50
C LEU A 301 -17.96 -39.52 -4.28
N ALA A 302 -18.91 -40.14 -3.59
CA ALA A 302 -19.97 -40.94 -4.18
C ALA A 302 -21.15 -40.06 -4.63
N ALA A 303 -21.58 -39.12 -3.78
CA ALA A 303 -22.67 -38.20 -4.09
C ALA A 303 -22.26 -37.03 -4.99
N LYS A 304 -20.95 -36.84 -5.22
CA LYS A 304 -20.39 -35.69 -5.96
C LYS A 304 -20.84 -34.36 -5.36
N GLN A 305 -20.80 -34.26 -4.03
CA GLN A 305 -21.11 -33.04 -3.28
C GLN A 305 -19.89 -32.60 -2.47
N ALA A 306 -19.62 -31.30 -2.46
CA ALA A 306 -18.67 -30.69 -1.55
C ALA A 306 -19.40 -29.65 -0.70
N LYS A 307 -19.15 -29.67 0.61
CA LYS A 307 -19.81 -28.78 1.56
C LYS A 307 -18.79 -28.08 2.44
N CYS A 308 -18.99 -26.79 2.67
CA CYS A 308 -18.27 -26.07 3.70
C CYS A 308 -18.78 -26.54 5.07
N VAL A 309 -17.92 -27.18 5.87
CA VAL A 309 -18.28 -27.64 7.22
C VAL A 309 -17.89 -26.62 8.29
N GLN A 310 -16.92 -25.75 8.00
CA GLN A 310 -16.53 -24.65 8.87
C GLN A 310 -15.88 -23.53 8.05
N ALA A 311 -16.25 -22.29 8.38
CA ALA A 311 -15.62 -21.07 7.85
C ALA A 311 -15.12 -20.21 9.03
N PHE A 312 -13.89 -19.72 8.90
CA PHE A 312 -13.24 -18.89 9.91
C PHE A 312 -13.06 -17.47 9.37
N HIS A 313 -13.61 -16.49 10.08
CA HIS A 313 -13.54 -15.07 9.72
C HIS A 313 -12.72 -14.29 10.74
N ALA A 314 -11.95 -13.31 10.27
CA ALA A 314 -11.18 -12.45 11.16
C ALA A 314 -12.12 -11.67 12.10
N PRO A 315 -11.85 -11.60 13.41
CA PRO A 315 -12.64 -10.83 14.36
C PRO A 315 -12.31 -9.32 14.28
N ASP A 316 -12.38 -8.74 13.07
CA ASP A 316 -12.05 -7.35 12.79
C ASP A 316 -13.29 -6.44 12.99
N PRO A 317 -13.15 -5.22 13.56
CA PRO A 317 -14.25 -4.28 13.73
C PRO A 317 -15.00 -3.90 12.44
N SER A 318 -14.36 -4.01 11.28
CA SER A 318 -14.96 -3.74 9.96
C SER A 318 -15.78 -4.90 9.39
N GLY A 319 -15.80 -6.06 10.08
CA GLY A 319 -16.56 -7.25 9.69
C GLY A 319 -15.71 -8.40 9.13
N GLY A 320 -14.43 -8.19 8.86
CA GLY A 320 -13.47 -9.21 8.42
C GLY A 320 -12.19 -8.60 7.85
N LEU A 321 -11.28 -9.44 7.34
CA LEU A 321 -10.05 -9.01 6.69
C LEU A 321 -10.05 -9.46 5.22
N MET A 322 -9.74 -8.56 4.30
CA MET A 322 -9.55 -8.86 2.88
C MET A 322 -8.06 -8.95 2.55
N SER A 323 -7.60 -10.14 2.17
CA SER A 323 -6.21 -10.45 1.86
C SER A 323 -6.13 -10.87 0.40
N LYS A 324 -5.54 -10.00 -0.43
CA LYS A 324 -5.44 -10.24 -1.89
C LYS A 324 -4.54 -11.42 -2.25
N SER A 325 -3.65 -11.87 -1.36
CA SER A 325 -2.71 -12.97 -1.61
C SER A 325 -2.21 -13.61 -0.33
N GLN A 326 -1.63 -14.81 -0.44
CA GLN A 326 -0.99 -15.55 0.66
C GLN A 326 -2.01 -15.95 1.74
N GLY A 327 -1.51 -16.51 2.84
CA GLY A 327 -2.34 -16.97 3.96
C GLY A 327 -2.49 -18.48 3.99
N ASN A 328 -3.00 -18.98 5.11
CA ASN A 328 -3.13 -20.41 5.36
C ASN A 328 -4.21 -20.73 6.40
N THR A 329 -4.64 -22.00 6.41
CA THR A 329 -5.57 -22.55 7.40
C THR A 329 -5.02 -23.87 7.95
N GLN A 330 -4.40 -23.83 9.13
CA GLN A 330 -3.84 -25.00 9.80
C GLN A 330 -4.80 -25.51 10.88
N LEU A 331 -5.24 -26.77 10.79
CA LEU A 331 -5.91 -27.46 11.89
C LEU A 331 -4.90 -28.01 12.90
N LEU A 332 -5.22 -27.90 14.20
CA LEU A 332 -4.41 -28.36 15.31
C LEU A 332 -4.96 -29.65 15.94
N PRO A 333 -4.13 -30.48 16.61
CA PRO A 333 -4.57 -31.77 17.16
C PRO A 333 -5.71 -31.69 18.20
N ASN A 334 -5.88 -30.56 18.88
CA ASN A 334 -6.98 -30.34 19.83
C ASN A 334 -8.28 -29.86 19.16
N GLY A 335 -8.32 -29.76 17.83
CA GLY A 335 -9.47 -29.27 17.06
C GLY A 335 -9.50 -27.75 16.85
N ASN A 336 -8.56 -26.98 17.41
CA ASN A 336 -8.41 -25.56 17.09
C ASN A 336 -7.88 -25.37 15.66
N ALA A 337 -7.96 -24.15 15.15
CA ALA A 337 -7.39 -23.74 13.87
C ALA A 337 -6.52 -22.49 14.03
N VAL A 338 -5.41 -22.41 13.29
CA VAL A 338 -4.57 -21.21 13.18
C VAL A 338 -4.59 -20.74 11.74
N LEU A 339 -4.93 -19.47 11.54
CA LEU A 339 -4.97 -18.82 10.24
C LEU A 339 -3.94 -17.69 10.19
N GLY A 340 -3.15 -17.64 9.12
CA GLY A 340 -2.41 -16.45 8.71
C GLY A 340 -3.19 -15.70 7.65
N TRP A 341 -3.30 -14.37 7.77
CA TRP A 341 -4.05 -13.50 6.85
C TRP A 341 -3.18 -12.95 5.69
N GLY A 342 -2.15 -13.70 5.31
CA GLY A 342 -1.34 -13.48 4.12
C GLY A 342 -0.68 -12.09 4.03
N ASN A 343 -0.99 -11.35 2.96
CA ASN A 343 -0.43 -10.01 2.75
C ASN A 343 -0.87 -8.99 3.81
N ASN A 344 -1.84 -9.32 4.65
CA ASN A 344 -2.06 -8.65 5.93
C ASN A 344 -1.29 -9.46 6.98
N ALA A 345 -0.28 -8.87 7.61
CA ALA A 345 0.54 -9.52 8.65
C ALA A 345 -0.22 -9.73 9.97
N TYR A 346 -1.38 -10.38 9.90
CA TYR A 346 -2.25 -10.78 10.99
C TYR A 346 -2.27 -12.30 11.09
N PHE A 347 -2.59 -12.81 12.29
CA PHE A 347 -3.03 -14.18 12.47
C PHE A 347 -4.16 -14.28 13.48
N THR A 348 -4.88 -15.40 13.40
CA THR A 348 -5.90 -15.75 14.37
C THR A 348 -5.85 -17.22 14.73
N GLU A 349 -5.89 -17.54 16.02
CA GLU A 349 -6.27 -18.88 16.50
C GLU A 349 -7.75 -18.91 16.84
N PHE A 350 -8.44 -19.97 16.40
CA PHE A 350 -9.84 -20.25 16.67
C PHE A 350 -10.00 -21.59 17.38
N THR A 351 -11.02 -21.71 18.22
CA THR A 351 -11.54 -23.02 18.63
C THR A 351 -12.18 -23.74 17.43
N GLY A 352 -12.36 -25.05 17.51
CA GLY A 352 -12.97 -25.83 16.41
C GLY A 352 -14.38 -25.38 16.01
N ASN A 353 -15.13 -24.73 16.90
CA ASN A 353 -16.44 -24.16 16.60
C ASN A 353 -16.38 -22.75 15.96
N GLY A 354 -15.19 -22.21 15.70
CA GLY A 354 -15.00 -20.93 15.01
C GLY A 354 -14.92 -19.70 15.94
N THR A 355 -14.79 -19.89 17.25
CA THR A 355 -14.61 -18.76 18.18
C THR A 355 -13.15 -18.32 18.18
N ALA A 356 -12.88 -17.06 17.85
CA ALA A 356 -11.52 -16.51 17.90
C ALA A 356 -11.01 -16.48 19.36
N VAL A 357 -9.81 -17.03 19.60
CA VAL A 357 -9.17 -17.10 20.92
C VAL A 357 -7.86 -16.35 20.99
N TRP A 358 -7.23 -16.06 19.86
CA TRP A 358 -6.10 -15.13 19.81
C TRP A 358 -6.08 -14.46 18.45
N HIS A 359 -6.25 -13.14 18.41
CA HIS A 359 -6.11 -12.33 17.21
C HIS A 359 -4.99 -11.31 17.41
N ALA A 360 -4.03 -11.28 16.49
CA ALA A 360 -2.85 -10.45 16.62
C ALA A 360 -2.26 -10.07 15.26
N TRP A 361 -1.44 -9.03 15.25
CA TRP A 361 -0.69 -8.59 14.07
C TRP A 361 0.79 -8.37 14.37
N ILE A 362 1.58 -8.43 13.30
CA ILE A 362 3.03 -8.25 13.27
C ILE A 362 3.32 -6.98 12.50
N ALA A 363 4.00 -6.01 13.12
CA ALA A 363 4.50 -4.78 12.47
C ALA A 363 3.51 -4.16 11.45
N ARG A 364 2.39 -3.60 11.94
CA ARG A 364 1.13 -3.23 11.23
C ARG A 364 1.26 -2.60 9.83
N THR A 365 2.36 -1.95 9.48
CA THR A 365 2.53 -1.25 8.21
C THR A 365 3.74 -1.77 7.45
N GLY A 366 3.53 -2.15 6.19
CA GLY A 366 4.61 -2.45 5.25
C GLY A 366 5.27 -3.82 5.41
N THR A 367 4.80 -4.66 6.35
CA THR A 367 5.28 -6.03 6.54
C THR A 367 4.21 -7.03 6.12
N MET A 368 4.63 -8.16 5.57
CA MET A 368 3.76 -9.26 5.16
C MET A 368 4.27 -10.59 5.73
N VAL A 369 3.38 -11.59 5.86
CA VAL A 369 3.75 -12.93 6.29
C VAL A 369 3.05 -13.96 5.41
N TYR A 370 3.84 -14.77 4.70
CA TYR A 370 3.30 -15.68 3.69
C TYR A 370 2.39 -16.77 4.29
N ARG A 371 2.88 -17.48 5.32
CA ARG A 371 2.11 -18.45 6.14
C ARG A 371 2.56 -18.38 7.59
N ILE A 372 1.64 -18.71 8.50
CA ILE A 372 1.87 -18.78 9.94
C ILE A 372 1.43 -20.14 10.45
N GLY A 373 2.27 -20.80 11.26
CA GLY A 373 1.94 -22.09 11.82
C GLY A 373 2.15 -22.15 13.33
N LYS A 374 1.51 -23.13 13.97
CA LYS A 374 1.68 -23.43 15.39
C LYS A 374 2.14 -24.85 15.60
N TYR A 375 3.28 -25.02 16.28
CA TYR A 375 3.92 -26.32 16.46
C TYR A 375 4.57 -26.44 17.83
N ASN A 376 4.69 -27.68 18.33
CA ASN A 376 5.54 -27.98 19.47
C ASN A 376 7.00 -27.99 19.01
N TRP A 377 7.89 -27.41 19.82
CA TRP A 377 9.32 -27.32 19.50
C TRP A 377 10.17 -27.39 20.75
N THR A 378 11.29 -28.10 20.63
CA THR A 378 12.33 -28.13 21.66
C THR A 378 13.62 -27.64 21.00
N GLY A 379 14.04 -26.44 21.35
CA GLY A 379 15.27 -25.83 20.86
C GLY A 379 16.41 -25.99 21.86
N THR A 380 17.52 -26.54 21.39
CA THR A 380 18.76 -26.77 22.14
C THR A 380 19.92 -26.10 21.41
N PRO A 381 19.92 -24.74 21.33
CA PRO A 381 20.87 -24.00 20.53
C PRO A 381 22.32 -24.34 20.90
N HIS A 382 23.19 -24.45 19.90
CA HIS A 382 24.63 -24.68 20.11
C HIS A 382 25.35 -23.46 20.74
N THR A 383 24.74 -22.28 20.66
CA THR A 383 25.25 -21.07 21.32
C THR A 383 25.12 -21.15 22.84
N VAL A 384 25.75 -20.22 23.55
CA VAL A 384 25.62 -20.09 25.01
C VAL A 384 24.72 -18.89 25.37
N PRO A 385 24.18 -18.81 26.59
CA PRO A 385 23.44 -17.63 27.04
C PRO A 385 24.23 -16.34 26.83
N ALA A 386 23.55 -15.30 26.35
CA ALA A 386 24.09 -13.96 26.22
C ALA A 386 23.79 -13.17 27.49
N LEU A 387 24.79 -12.47 28.02
CA LEU A 387 24.67 -11.69 29.25
C LEU A 387 25.22 -10.28 29.03
N TYR A 388 24.40 -9.28 29.35
CA TYR A 388 24.80 -7.89 29.51
C TYR A 388 24.60 -7.48 30.98
N THR A 389 25.53 -6.70 31.52
CA THR A 389 25.45 -6.20 32.89
C THR A 389 25.77 -4.72 32.93
N HIS A 390 25.02 -3.96 33.73
CA HIS A 390 25.09 -2.51 33.82
C HIS A 390 25.10 -2.05 35.27
N SER A 391 25.93 -1.07 35.61
CA SER A 391 25.91 -0.39 36.90
C SER A 391 26.15 1.09 36.70
N LYS A 392 25.21 1.92 37.16
CA LYS A 392 25.31 3.38 37.05
C LYS A 392 26.42 3.96 37.94
N SER A 393 26.50 3.53 39.20
CA SER A 393 27.33 4.15 40.25
C SER A 393 28.27 3.18 40.97
N LYS A 394 28.46 1.95 40.48
CA LYS A 394 29.24 0.91 41.15
C LYS A 394 28.75 0.58 42.57
N THR A 395 27.45 0.70 42.79
CA THR A 395 26.79 0.39 44.07
C THR A 395 25.95 -0.87 43.94
N ASP A 396 25.07 -0.89 42.95
CA ASP A 396 24.20 -1.98 42.53
C ASP A 396 24.40 -2.24 41.03
N MET A 397 23.81 -3.30 40.50
CA MET A 397 23.89 -3.60 39.07
C MET A 397 22.65 -4.34 38.55
N ALA A 398 22.37 -4.18 37.27
CA ALA A 398 21.35 -4.89 36.53
C ALA A 398 21.99 -5.95 35.62
N PHE A 399 21.36 -7.11 35.57
CA PHE A 399 21.68 -8.22 34.68
C PHE A 399 20.58 -8.33 33.63
N TYR A 400 20.99 -8.53 32.39
CA TYR A 400 20.14 -8.80 31.25
C TYR A 400 20.61 -10.09 30.60
N VAL A 401 19.78 -11.11 30.61
CA VAL A 401 20.16 -12.43 30.10
C VAL A 401 19.11 -12.98 29.15
N SER A 402 19.56 -13.52 28.02
CA SER A 402 18.74 -14.21 27.03
C SER A 402 19.50 -15.39 26.42
N TRP A 403 18.77 -16.35 25.84
CA TRP A 403 19.38 -17.44 25.07
C TRP A 403 18.52 -17.77 23.86
N ASN A 404 18.94 -17.28 22.71
CA ASN A 404 18.19 -17.34 21.46
C ASN A 404 17.89 -18.79 21.04
N GLY A 405 16.62 -19.19 21.12
CA GLY A 405 16.12 -20.50 20.76
C GLY A 405 16.15 -21.57 21.86
N ALA A 406 16.63 -21.27 23.07
CA ALA A 406 16.62 -22.25 24.16
C ALA A 406 15.23 -22.32 24.82
N THR A 407 14.50 -23.41 24.57
CA THR A 407 13.11 -23.59 25.07
C THR A 407 13.04 -24.20 26.46
N GLU A 408 14.08 -24.93 26.86
CA GLU A 408 14.11 -25.68 28.13
C GLU A 408 14.51 -24.82 29.35
N VAL A 409 15.01 -23.60 29.13
CA VAL A 409 15.39 -22.70 30.22
C VAL A 409 14.15 -22.25 30.98
N LYS A 410 14.10 -22.53 32.28
CA LYS A 410 13.05 -22.07 33.19
C LYS A 410 13.57 -21.05 34.20
N LYS A 411 14.85 -21.14 34.59
CA LYS A 411 15.45 -20.27 35.60
C LYS A 411 16.86 -19.84 35.24
N TRP A 412 17.31 -18.78 35.88
CA TRP A 412 18.64 -18.21 35.80
C TRP A 412 19.29 -18.17 37.17
N ARG A 413 20.56 -18.55 37.26
CA ARG A 413 21.41 -18.30 38.43
C ARG A 413 22.56 -17.41 38.00
N PHE A 414 22.80 -16.34 38.76
CA PHE A 414 23.84 -15.37 38.43
C PHE A 414 25.04 -15.54 39.37
N PHE A 415 26.22 -15.19 38.87
CA PHE A 415 27.47 -15.24 39.61
C PHE A 415 28.24 -13.95 39.41
N THR A 416 28.90 -13.47 40.45
CA THR A 416 29.62 -12.19 40.48
C THR A 416 31.07 -12.39 40.94
N GLY A 417 31.98 -11.58 40.43
CA GLY A 417 33.41 -11.66 40.74
C GLY A 417 34.16 -10.38 40.39
N GLN A 418 35.43 -10.30 40.82
CA GLN A 418 36.30 -9.15 40.56
C GLN A 418 37.25 -9.36 39.37
N SER A 419 37.40 -10.60 38.90
CA SER A 419 38.24 -10.98 37.76
C SER A 419 37.44 -11.81 36.75
N SER A 420 37.84 -11.80 35.48
CA SER A 420 37.26 -12.65 34.43
C SER A 420 37.47 -14.14 34.69
N ASP A 421 38.55 -14.49 35.40
CA ASP A 421 38.97 -15.87 35.65
C ASP A 421 38.48 -16.41 37.01
N GLY A 422 37.74 -15.58 37.75
CA GLY A 422 37.23 -15.88 39.09
C GLY A 422 38.21 -15.54 40.23
N PRO A 423 37.90 -15.97 41.47
CA PRO A 423 36.72 -16.73 41.85
C PRO A 423 35.41 -15.96 41.63
N PHE A 424 34.33 -16.70 41.45
CA PHE A 424 32.98 -16.17 41.32
C PHE A 424 32.10 -16.70 42.45
N ASP A 425 31.34 -15.82 43.07
CA ASP A 425 30.36 -16.15 44.10
C ASP A 425 28.96 -16.15 43.47
N ALA A 426 28.08 -17.05 43.93
CA ALA A 426 26.70 -17.05 43.48
C ALA A 426 26.00 -15.79 44.00
N ALA A 427 25.27 -15.09 43.13
CA ALA A 427 24.29 -14.12 43.57
C ALA A 427 23.20 -14.86 44.37
N ASP A 428 22.79 -14.31 45.52
CA ASP A 428 21.93 -14.97 46.52
C ASP A 428 20.53 -15.42 46.03
N LYS A 429 20.21 -15.29 44.75
CA LYS A 429 18.88 -15.53 44.19
C LYS A 429 18.90 -16.24 42.83
N ILE A 430 18.11 -17.30 42.71
CA ILE A 430 17.68 -17.89 41.44
C ILE A 430 16.45 -17.12 40.92
N VAL A 431 16.44 -16.78 39.64
CA VAL A 431 15.42 -15.93 39.01
C VAL A 431 14.66 -16.73 37.95
N GLU A 432 13.34 -16.70 37.97
CA GLU A 432 12.52 -17.34 36.93
C GLU A 432 12.70 -16.62 35.58
N LYS A 433 12.70 -17.37 34.47
CA LYS A 433 12.76 -16.81 33.12
C LYS A 433 11.45 -16.10 32.80
N ILE A 434 11.55 -14.85 32.38
CA ILE A 434 10.42 -14.03 31.93
C ILE A 434 10.71 -13.57 30.50
N GLY A 435 9.79 -13.87 29.58
CA GLY A 435 9.92 -13.50 28.16
C GLY A 435 11.21 -14.02 27.50
N PHE A 436 11.71 -13.32 26.48
CA PHE A 436 12.98 -13.62 25.82
C PHE A 436 14.20 -13.23 26.68
N GLU A 437 14.17 -11.99 27.20
CA GLU A 437 15.24 -11.39 28.00
C GLU A 437 14.75 -11.19 29.44
N THR A 438 15.47 -11.81 30.37
CA THR A 438 15.18 -11.70 31.80
C THR A 438 16.08 -10.66 32.44
N VAL A 439 15.49 -9.78 33.25
CA VAL A 439 16.19 -8.72 33.98
C VAL A 439 16.26 -9.05 35.46
N TYR A 440 17.44 -8.91 36.07
CA TYR A 440 17.65 -9.09 37.52
C TYR A 440 18.46 -7.93 38.10
N LYS A 441 17.93 -7.28 39.15
CA LYS A 441 18.64 -6.24 39.91
C LYS A 441 19.36 -6.88 41.10
N HIS A 442 20.67 -6.69 41.17
CA HIS A 442 21.55 -7.18 42.23
C HIS A 442 22.02 -6.01 43.12
N PRO A 443 21.95 -6.12 44.46
CA PRO A 443 22.16 -4.98 45.36
C PRO A 443 23.64 -4.58 45.55
N ALA A 444 24.59 -5.33 44.98
CA ALA A 444 26.01 -5.07 45.09
C ALA A 444 26.66 -4.95 43.71
N PHE A 445 27.74 -4.18 43.62
CA PHE A 445 28.54 -4.09 42.41
C PHE A 445 29.60 -5.18 42.35
N ALA A 446 29.74 -5.78 41.17
CA ALA A 446 30.86 -6.62 40.80
C ALA A 446 31.37 -6.24 39.42
N LEU A 447 32.67 -6.38 39.19
CA LEU A 447 33.28 -6.00 37.92
C LEU A 447 33.02 -7.03 36.81
N TRP A 448 32.89 -8.30 37.17
CA TRP A 448 32.65 -9.42 36.27
C TRP A 448 31.49 -10.26 36.73
N SER A 449 30.78 -10.86 35.78
CA SER A 449 29.63 -11.71 36.08
C SER A 449 29.39 -12.75 34.98
N TYR A 450 28.76 -13.88 35.34
CA TYR A 450 28.20 -14.82 34.37
C TYR A 450 26.83 -15.34 34.84
N ALA A 451 26.08 -15.96 33.95
CA ALA A 451 24.78 -16.56 34.24
C ALA A 451 24.75 -18.04 33.86
N GLU A 452 24.16 -18.88 34.69
CA GLU A 452 23.78 -20.26 34.39
C GLU A 452 22.31 -20.31 33.97
N ALA A 453 22.04 -20.98 32.86
CA ALA A 453 20.70 -21.37 32.43
C ALA A 453 20.31 -22.69 33.11
N LEU A 454 19.16 -22.72 33.77
CA LEU A 454 18.65 -23.89 34.47
C LEU A 454 17.34 -24.36 33.83
N ASP A 455 17.15 -25.68 33.77
CA ASP A 455 15.87 -26.28 33.41
C ASP A 455 14.85 -26.26 34.57
N GLY A 456 13.70 -26.90 34.36
CA GLY A 456 12.63 -26.97 35.36
C GLY A 456 13.00 -27.76 36.63
N GLU A 457 14.00 -28.64 36.56
CA GLU A 457 14.50 -29.45 37.68
C GLU A 457 15.68 -28.77 38.40
N GLY A 458 16.16 -27.63 37.87
CA GLY A 458 17.29 -26.88 38.41
C GLY A 458 18.65 -27.38 37.94
N LYS A 459 18.71 -28.27 36.94
CA LYS A 459 19.96 -28.73 36.33
C LYS A 459 20.51 -27.64 35.39
N VAL A 460 21.82 -27.46 35.43
CA VAL A 460 22.53 -26.50 34.56
C VAL A 460 22.54 -27.01 33.12
N LEU A 461 21.97 -26.23 32.22
CA LEU A 461 21.95 -26.50 30.78
C LEU A 461 23.21 -25.94 30.09
N SER A 462 23.57 -24.69 30.42
CA SER A 462 24.76 -24.00 29.91
C SER A 462 25.07 -22.75 30.75
N LYS A 463 26.21 -22.11 30.50
CA LYS A 463 26.62 -20.87 31.15
C LYS A 463 27.05 -19.81 30.14
N SER A 464 26.74 -18.54 30.41
CA SER A 464 27.26 -17.43 29.63
C SER A 464 28.78 -17.33 29.74
N ARG A 465 29.39 -16.58 28.83
CA ARG A 465 30.78 -16.13 29.05
C ARG A 465 30.81 -15.14 30.23
N PRO A 466 31.93 -15.05 30.97
CA PRO A 466 32.15 -13.94 31.89
C PRO A 466 32.07 -12.61 31.12
N THR A 467 31.16 -11.75 31.56
CA THR A 467 30.93 -10.40 31.01
C THR A 467 31.38 -9.37 32.03
N LYS A 468 32.07 -8.33 31.55
CA LYS A 468 32.44 -7.17 32.37
C LYS A 468 31.24 -6.24 32.52
N THR A 469 30.96 -5.80 33.74
CA THR A 469 29.89 -4.84 34.04
C THR A 469 30.19 -3.51 33.38
N PHE A 470 29.27 -3.06 32.53
CA PHE A 470 29.33 -1.74 31.93
C PHE A 470 29.06 -0.68 33.01
N VAL A 471 29.96 0.30 33.10
CA VAL A 471 29.81 1.47 33.98
C VAL A 471 29.96 2.71 33.10
N PRO A 472 28.93 3.56 33.00
CA PRO A 472 28.99 4.73 32.15
C PRO A 472 30.07 5.71 32.63
N GLY A 473 30.77 6.33 31.68
CA GLY A 473 31.68 7.43 31.98
C GLY A 473 30.93 8.70 32.40
N ALA A 474 31.63 9.65 33.03
CA ALA A 474 31.03 10.87 33.57
C ALA A 474 30.19 11.67 32.54
N VAL A 475 30.61 11.67 31.27
CA VAL A 475 29.94 12.39 30.19
C VAL A 475 28.53 11.87 29.92
N ILE A 476 28.36 10.54 29.88
CA ILE A 476 27.07 9.93 29.54
C ILE A 476 26.23 9.55 30.76
N LEU A 477 26.76 9.72 31.97
CA LEU A 477 26.08 9.34 33.22
C LEU A 477 24.69 9.97 33.38
N GLY A 478 24.51 11.20 32.88
CA GLY A 478 23.23 11.90 32.86
C GLY A 478 22.18 11.28 31.92
N HIS A 479 22.61 10.44 30.98
CA HIS A 479 21.77 9.72 30.02
C HIS A 479 21.50 8.26 30.44
N CYS A 480 21.87 7.89 31.67
CA CYS A 480 21.72 6.53 32.17
C CYS A 480 20.87 6.50 33.45
N ASP A 481 20.12 5.43 33.62
CA ASP A 481 19.44 5.05 34.85
C ASP A 481 20.10 3.79 35.45
N ASP A 482 19.48 3.21 36.48
CA ASP A 482 19.98 2.02 37.17
C ASP A 482 19.97 0.76 36.29
N TYR A 483 19.29 0.81 35.15
CA TYR A 483 19.01 -0.31 34.27
C TYR A 483 19.83 -0.22 32.98
N SER A 484 19.93 0.96 32.37
CA SER A 484 20.59 1.13 31.08
C SER A 484 21.01 2.58 30.81
N CYS A 485 21.53 2.83 29.60
CA CYS A 485 21.71 4.16 29.05
C CYS A 485 20.83 4.32 27.81
N THR A 486 20.35 5.53 27.54
CA THR A 486 19.60 5.82 26.32
C THR A 486 20.49 5.67 25.08
N ASP A 487 19.92 5.15 23.98
CA ASP A 487 20.57 5.16 22.67
C ASP A 487 21.08 6.57 22.34
N ALA A 488 22.31 6.67 21.85
CA ALA A 488 22.84 7.92 21.34
C ALA A 488 22.03 8.33 20.11
N ILE A 489 21.57 9.58 20.10
CA ILE A 489 20.83 10.15 18.98
C ILE A 489 21.84 10.96 18.19
N SER A 490 21.93 10.73 16.88
CA SER A 490 22.76 11.59 16.04
C SER A 490 22.18 13.01 16.02
N PRO A 491 22.99 14.07 15.86
CA PRO A 491 22.47 15.43 15.77
C PRO A 491 21.34 15.59 14.73
N LYS A 492 21.42 14.83 13.63
CA LYS A 492 20.37 14.77 12.59
C LYS A 492 19.06 14.16 13.11
N GLU A 493 19.11 13.04 13.84
CA GLU A 493 17.91 12.41 14.41
C GLU A 493 17.30 13.24 15.54
N GLU A 494 18.11 14.00 16.28
CA GLU A 494 17.64 14.90 17.33
C GLU A 494 16.82 16.05 16.74
N GLU A 495 17.32 16.67 15.67
CA GLU A 495 16.59 17.67 14.87
C GLU A 495 15.29 17.07 14.29
N GLU A 496 15.35 15.85 13.75
CA GLU A 496 14.19 15.20 13.15
C GLU A 496 13.13 14.81 14.20
N ARG A 497 13.53 14.30 15.37
CA ARG A 497 12.61 14.03 16.49
C ARG A 497 11.96 15.31 17.01
N ALA A 498 12.73 16.39 17.14
CA ALA A 498 12.20 17.69 17.55
C ALA A 498 11.15 18.19 16.55
N ARG A 499 11.40 18.02 15.24
CA ARG A 499 10.46 18.37 14.18
C ARG A 499 9.18 17.53 14.24
N ARG A 500 9.30 16.20 14.31
CA ARG A 500 8.15 15.28 14.39
C ARG A 500 7.29 15.53 15.64
N LYS A 501 7.93 15.81 16.78
CA LYS A 501 7.21 16.13 18.03
C LYS A 501 6.40 17.42 17.91
N LYS A 502 6.97 18.45 17.27
CA LYS A 502 6.27 19.71 16.99
C LYS A 502 5.09 19.51 16.04
N GLU A 503 5.29 18.75 14.96
CA GLU A 503 4.23 18.39 14.01
C GLU A 503 3.07 17.62 14.69
N GLU A 504 3.40 16.70 15.61
CA GLU A 504 2.39 15.92 16.34
C GLU A 504 1.65 16.72 17.40
N GLU A 505 2.34 17.62 18.13
CA GLU A 505 1.70 18.57 19.06
C GLU A 505 0.73 19.51 18.32
N ASP A 506 1.12 20.00 17.13
CA ASP A 506 0.27 20.85 16.31
C ASP A 506 -0.94 20.08 15.75
N ARG A 507 -0.76 18.82 15.34
CA ARG A 507 -1.86 17.92 14.92
C ARG A 507 -2.86 17.67 16.04
N LEU A 508 -2.37 17.37 17.25
CA LEU A 508 -3.24 17.11 18.42
C LEU A 508 -4.04 18.35 18.82
N LYS A 509 -3.44 19.55 18.75
CA LYS A 509 -4.17 20.81 18.96
C LYS A 509 -5.29 21.01 17.95
N GLN A 510 -5.01 20.79 16.67
CA GLN A 510 -6.04 20.90 15.62
C GLN A 510 -7.18 19.88 15.81
N GLU A 511 -6.88 18.66 16.26
CA GLU A 511 -7.90 17.66 16.53
C GLU A 511 -8.77 18.04 17.75
N GLU A 512 -8.18 18.62 18.80
CA GLU A 512 -8.91 19.11 19.97
C GLU A 512 -9.82 20.30 19.62
N GLU A 513 -9.34 21.22 18.77
CA GLU A 513 -10.16 22.32 18.23
C GLU A 513 -11.31 21.81 17.37
N ARG A 514 -11.07 20.79 16.54
CA ARG A 514 -12.13 20.15 15.73
C ARG A 514 -13.20 19.49 16.60
N LYS A 515 -12.80 18.77 17.66
CA LYS A 515 -13.75 18.16 18.61
C LYS A 515 -14.60 19.22 19.33
N LYS A 516 -14.01 20.35 19.73
CA LYS A 516 -14.74 21.48 20.33
C LYS A 516 -15.75 22.09 19.34
N ALA A 517 -15.38 22.23 18.07
CA ALA A 517 -16.27 22.74 17.03
C ALA A 517 -17.45 21.79 16.75
N GLU A 518 -17.20 20.48 16.67
CA GLU A 518 -18.22 19.46 16.49
C GLU A 518 -19.22 19.44 17.67
N GLU A 519 -18.74 19.62 18.90
CA GLU A 519 -19.59 19.66 20.09
C GLU A 519 -20.46 20.93 20.15
N GLN A 520 -19.91 22.10 19.76
CA GLN A 520 -20.69 23.33 19.60
C GLN A 520 -21.78 23.19 18.53
N GLU A 521 -21.47 22.53 17.41
CA GLU A 521 -22.45 22.31 16.37
C GLU A 521 -23.57 21.34 16.82
N ARG A 522 -23.23 20.33 17.63
CA ARG A 522 -24.20 19.40 18.23
C ARG A 522 -25.16 20.11 19.18
N GLN A 523 -24.66 21.03 20.02
CA GLN A 523 -25.48 21.87 20.90
C GLN A 523 -26.39 22.83 20.10
N ARG A 524 -25.88 23.40 19.00
CA ARG A 524 -26.64 24.27 18.11
C ARG A 524 -27.79 23.53 17.42
N LYS A 525 -27.54 22.31 16.92
CA LYS A 525 -28.58 21.44 16.33
C LYS A 525 -29.64 21.04 17.35
N ALA A 526 -29.26 20.76 18.60
CA ALA A 526 -30.21 20.46 19.67
C ALA A 526 -31.16 21.64 20.00
N THR A 527 -30.62 22.86 20.02
CA THR A 527 -31.40 24.09 20.24
C THR A 527 -32.41 24.34 19.12
N VAL A 528 -32.00 24.17 17.86
CA VAL A 528 -32.90 24.30 16.70
C VAL A 528 -34.04 23.27 16.75
N ARG A 529 -33.73 22.04 17.16
CA ARG A 529 -34.74 20.97 17.31
C ARG A 529 -35.80 21.31 18.36
N LYS A 530 -35.43 21.93 19.48
CA LYS A 530 -36.38 22.42 20.49
C LYS A 530 -37.31 23.51 19.94
N VAL A 531 -36.76 24.47 19.19
CA VAL A 531 -37.56 25.56 18.58
C VAL A 531 -38.54 25.01 17.55
N PHE A 532 -38.13 24.03 16.75
CA PHE A 532 -38.99 23.41 15.74
C PHE A 532 -40.18 22.65 16.35
N ILE A 533 -39.98 21.96 17.47
CA ILE A 533 -41.06 21.27 18.20
C ILE A 533 -42.11 22.27 18.69
N ILE A 534 -41.68 23.40 19.27
CA ILE A 534 -42.59 24.45 19.75
C ILE A 534 -43.44 25.04 18.61
N LEU A 535 -42.84 25.25 17.43
CA LEU A 535 -43.57 25.76 16.26
C LEU A 535 -44.56 24.75 15.69
N LEU A 536 -44.25 23.45 15.76
CA LEU A 536 -45.13 22.38 15.31
C LEU A 536 -46.39 22.27 16.20
N ASP A 537 -46.23 22.40 17.52
CA ASP A 537 -47.34 22.37 18.48
C ASP A 537 -48.31 23.55 18.28
N ILE A 538 -47.78 24.74 17.99
CA ILE A 538 -48.60 25.93 17.66
C ILE A 538 -49.40 25.70 16.37
N PHE A 539 -48.78 25.09 15.36
CA PHE A 539 -49.42 24.83 14.07
C PHE A 539 -50.55 23.80 14.17
N ILE A 540 -50.35 22.74 14.98
CA ILE A 540 -51.38 21.73 15.27
C ILE A 540 -52.57 22.35 16.02
N GLY A 541 -52.31 23.23 16.99
CA GLY A 541 -53.35 23.96 17.72
C GLY A 541 -54.24 24.83 16.81
N VAL A 542 -53.65 25.48 15.81
CA VAL A 542 -54.39 26.30 14.82
C VAL A 542 -55.27 25.45 13.90
N ILE A 543 -54.77 24.28 13.48
CA ILE A 543 -55.55 23.35 12.63
C ILE A 543 -56.77 22.79 13.37
N LEU A 544 -56.60 22.44 14.65
CA LEU A 544 -57.70 21.96 15.49
C LEU A 544 -58.79 23.02 15.69
N LEU A 545 -58.40 24.29 15.84
CA LEU A 545 -59.33 25.43 15.90
C LEU A 545 -60.08 25.64 14.57
N ILE A 546 -59.41 25.46 13.43
CA ILE A 546 -60.03 25.57 12.09
C ILE A 546 -61.04 24.44 11.86
N LEU A 547 -60.71 23.21 12.29
CA LEU A 547 -61.61 22.05 12.19
C LEU A 547 -62.85 22.21 13.08
N ALA A 548 -62.69 22.68 14.31
CA ALA A 548 -63.82 22.93 15.23
C ALA A 548 -64.81 23.98 14.68
N ALA A 549 -64.30 25.02 14.02
CA ALA A 549 -65.12 26.08 13.44
C ALA A 549 -65.86 25.65 12.15
N PHE A 550 -65.31 24.70 11.38
CA PHE A 550 -65.95 24.20 10.16
C PHE A 550 -67.18 23.33 10.43
N VAL A 551 -67.16 22.63 11.58
CA VAL A 551 -68.24 21.75 12.06
C VAL A 551 -69.40 22.55 12.68
N CYS A 552 -69.13 23.71 13.30
CA CYS A 552 -70.14 24.45 14.07
C CYS A 552 -70.62 25.80 13.49
N GLY A 553 -70.00 26.32 12.42
CA GLY A 553 -70.26 27.69 11.93
C GLY A 553 -71.31 27.83 10.81
N GLY A 554 -72.35 28.66 11.04
CA GLY A 554 -73.36 29.01 10.04
C GLY A 554 -72.82 29.84 8.85
N LYS A 555 -73.57 29.89 7.74
CA LYS A 555 -73.15 30.40 6.40
C LYS A 555 -72.49 31.80 6.41
N GLY A 556 -72.82 32.67 7.37
CA GLY A 556 -72.19 34.00 7.53
C GLY A 556 -70.79 33.96 8.13
N VAL A 557 -70.52 33.03 9.05
CA VAL A 557 -69.20 32.81 9.65
C VAL A 557 -68.24 32.25 8.60
N ARG A 558 -68.70 31.34 7.74
CA ARG A 558 -67.88 30.76 6.65
C ARG A 558 -67.34 31.82 5.68
N ARG A 559 -68.06 32.89 5.37
CA ARG A 559 -67.56 33.95 4.45
C ARG A 559 -66.54 34.89 5.08
N LYS A 560 -66.76 35.33 6.33
CA LYS A 560 -65.73 36.11 7.06
C LYS A 560 -64.49 35.26 7.35
N MET A 561 -64.69 33.97 7.62
CA MET A 561 -63.59 33.04 7.91
C MET A 561 -62.80 32.65 6.66
N ILE A 562 -63.39 32.62 5.45
CA ILE A 562 -62.61 32.50 4.19
C ILE A 562 -61.70 33.71 4.00
N ALA A 563 -62.16 34.92 4.34
CA ALA A 563 -61.32 36.13 4.28
C ALA A 563 -60.22 36.09 5.35
N THR A 564 -60.52 35.65 6.57
CA THR A 564 -59.51 35.48 7.65
C THR A 564 -58.56 34.32 7.37
N VAL A 565 -58.99 33.23 6.72
CA VAL A 565 -58.13 32.12 6.27
C VAL A 565 -57.28 32.53 5.08
N GLN A 566 -57.75 33.45 4.23
CA GLN A 566 -56.92 34.07 3.21
C GLN A 566 -55.90 35.04 3.82
N ASP A 567 -56.22 35.76 4.90
CA ASP A 567 -55.26 36.65 5.59
C ASP A 567 -54.29 35.91 6.49
N VAL A 568 -54.73 34.91 7.25
CA VAL A 568 -53.87 33.98 7.98
C VAL A 568 -53.11 33.13 6.99
N GLY A 569 -53.66 32.79 5.82
CA GLY A 569 -52.94 32.15 4.72
C GLY A 569 -51.85 33.04 4.12
N ARG A 570 -52.08 34.35 4.00
CA ARG A 570 -51.07 35.33 3.58
C ARG A 570 -50.01 35.59 4.66
N HIS A 571 -50.41 35.61 5.93
CA HIS A 571 -49.51 35.81 7.06
C HIS A 571 -48.70 34.55 7.38
N ALA A 572 -49.33 33.37 7.32
CA ALA A 572 -48.68 32.07 7.36
C ALA A 572 -47.86 31.83 6.09
N SER A 573 -48.20 32.39 4.93
CA SER A 573 -47.30 32.38 3.76
C SER A 573 -46.09 33.28 4.01
N ARG A 574 -46.23 34.43 4.67
CA ARG A 574 -45.10 35.30 5.02
C ARG A 574 -44.21 34.71 6.12
N VAL A 575 -44.80 34.13 7.16
CA VAL A 575 -44.07 33.41 8.23
C VAL A 575 -43.53 32.09 7.70
N LYS A 576 -44.23 31.38 6.81
CA LYS A 576 -43.68 30.26 6.05
C LYS A 576 -42.57 30.74 5.14
N ASP A 577 -42.63 31.89 4.50
CA ASP A 577 -41.54 32.37 3.64
C ASP A 577 -40.35 32.91 4.44
N GLU A 578 -40.55 33.31 5.70
CA GLU A 578 -39.51 33.80 6.61
C GLU A 578 -38.89 32.67 7.46
N VAL A 579 -39.71 31.69 7.87
CA VAL A 579 -39.28 30.41 8.44
C VAL A 579 -38.69 29.53 7.35
N VAL A 580 -39.23 29.45 6.13
CA VAL A 580 -38.60 28.78 4.97
C VAL A 580 -37.39 29.56 4.48
N ARG A 581 -37.25 30.88 4.72
CA ARG A 581 -35.95 31.57 4.56
C ARG A 581 -34.92 31.18 5.63
N LYS A 582 -35.36 30.85 6.85
CA LYS A 582 -34.49 30.44 7.98
C LYS A 582 -34.39 28.91 8.22
N HIS A 583 -35.20 28.09 7.55
CA HIS A 583 -35.30 26.62 7.60
C HIS A 583 -35.27 25.98 6.20
N ARG A 584 -34.94 26.72 5.12
CA ARG A 584 -34.36 26.13 3.87
C ARG A 584 -32.94 25.60 4.07
N ILE A 585 -32.65 25.17 5.27
CA ILE A 585 -31.53 24.35 5.65
C ILE A 585 -32.24 23.22 6.41
N TRP A 586 -32.19 22.01 5.85
CA TRP A 586 -32.77 20.74 6.36
C TRP A 586 -34.14 20.24 5.83
N LYS A 587 -34.00 19.31 4.86
CA LYS A 587 -34.83 18.14 4.48
C LYS A 587 -36.03 18.37 3.53
N GLY A 588 -36.14 17.70 2.37
CA GLY A 588 -35.45 16.49 1.93
C GLY A 588 -35.48 16.18 0.43
N ASP A 589 -34.96 14.99 0.15
CA ASP A 589 -34.87 14.23 -1.11
C ASP A 589 -33.68 14.52 -2.04
N TYR A 590 -32.52 14.03 -1.57
CA TYR A 590 -31.56 13.18 -2.29
C TYR A 590 -31.63 13.18 -3.82
N ARG A 591 -31.14 14.26 -4.43
CA ARG A 591 -30.36 14.22 -5.68
C ARG A 591 -29.25 15.25 -5.56
N SER A 592 -28.02 14.77 -5.57
CA SER A 592 -26.78 15.49 -5.25
C SER A 592 -26.49 16.65 -6.20
N LEU A 593 -26.48 17.89 -5.69
CA LEU A 593 -25.86 19.08 -6.27
C LEU A 593 -25.25 19.94 -5.14
N ASP A 594 -24.13 20.60 -5.40
CA ASP A 594 -23.23 21.21 -4.41
C ASP A 594 -23.64 22.60 -3.85
N ASN A 595 -22.90 23.03 -2.83
CA ASN A 595 -23.18 24.11 -1.89
C ASN A 595 -22.95 25.55 -2.41
N ARG A 596 -23.43 25.98 -3.59
CA ARG A 596 -23.36 27.43 -3.92
C ARG A 596 -24.40 28.05 -4.84
N GLY A 597 -25.43 27.32 -5.29
CA GLY A 597 -26.60 27.94 -5.93
C GLY A 597 -26.31 28.72 -7.23
N VAL A 598 -25.34 28.28 -8.03
CA VAL A 598 -25.24 28.65 -9.45
C VAL A 598 -26.05 27.64 -10.27
N PRO A 599 -26.88 28.06 -11.24
CA PRO A 599 -27.64 27.11 -12.05
C PRO A 599 -26.68 26.23 -12.86
N LEU A 600 -26.79 24.90 -12.73
CA LEU A 600 -26.17 24.01 -13.72
C LEU A 600 -26.78 24.33 -15.07
N ARG A 601 -25.92 24.74 -15.99
CA ARG A 601 -26.21 24.60 -17.41
C ARG A 601 -26.56 23.13 -17.64
N LEU A 602 -27.71 22.94 -18.27
CA LEU A 602 -28.23 21.68 -18.77
C LEU A 602 -27.08 20.80 -19.30
N VAL A 603 -26.73 19.77 -18.53
CA VAL A 603 -26.03 18.61 -19.10
C VAL A 603 -27.05 17.98 -20.05
N PRO A 604 -26.75 17.88 -21.36
CA PRO A 604 -27.68 17.30 -22.31
C PRO A 604 -28.02 15.87 -21.87
N GLU A 605 -29.31 15.52 -22.00
CA GLU A 605 -29.78 14.14 -21.88
C GLU A 605 -29.10 13.27 -22.95
N ASN A 606 -27.96 12.69 -22.58
CA ASN A 606 -27.39 11.49 -23.15
C ASN A 606 -26.50 10.88 -22.06
N MET A 607 -26.88 9.71 -21.55
CA MET A 607 -26.01 8.89 -20.70
C MET A 607 -24.67 8.69 -21.43
N SER A 608 -23.64 9.44 -21.04
CA SER A 608 -22.31 9.35 -21.64
C SER A 608 -21.25 9.60 -20.56
N SER A 609 -20.13 8.89 -20.69
CA SER A 609 -18.99 8.79 -19.76
C SER A 609 -18.48 10.11 -19.18
N LEU A 610 -17.85 10.05 -17.99
CA LEU A 610 -17.09 11.16 -17.39
C LEU A 610 -16.15 11.87 -18.39
N PRO A 611 -15.92 13.19 -18.26
CA PRO A 611 -15.00 13.94 -19.12
C PRO A 611 -13.57 13.40 -18.99
N ILE A 612 -12.84 13.40 -20.11
CA ILE A 612 -11.50 12.80 -20.20
C ILE A 612 -10.45 13.92 -20.34
N ILE A 613 -9.45 13.93 -19.45
CA ILE A 613 -8.22 14.71 -19.60
C ILE A 613 -7.15 13.78 -20.18
N ALA A 614 -6.66 14.07 -21.38
CA ALA A 614 -5.50 13.39 -21.95
C ALA A 614 -4.26 14.24 -21.70
N VAL A 615 -3.38 13.77 -20.82
CA VAL A 615 -2.07 14.39 -20.60
C VAL A 615 -1.07 13.72 -21.53
N ILE A 616 -0.44 14.47 -22.42
CA ILE A 616 0.55 13.95 -23.38
C ILE A 616 1.87 14.63 -23.12
N GLY A 617 2.83 13.90 -22.54
CA GLY A 617 4.02 14.54 -22.01
C GLY A 617 5.07 13.60 -21.45
N SER A 618 6.03 14.22 -20.75
CA SER A 618 7.22 13.56 -20.24
C SER A 618 6.97 12.72 -18.98
N LEU A 619 7.76 11.66 -18.87
CA LEU A 619 7.88 10.76 -17.73
C LEU A 619 9.37 10.71 -17.35
N ASN A 620 9.73 11.27 -16.19
CA ASN A 620 11.12 11.30 -15.72
C ASN A 620 11.24 10.70 -14.32
N VAL A 621 12.37 10.08 -14.03
CA VAL A 621 12.82 9.84 -12.64
C VAL A 621 13.77 10.96 -12.24
N ASP A 622 13.46 11.62 -11.14
CA ASP A 622 14.20 12.76 -10.63
C ASP A 622 15.19 12.28 -9.55
N TYR A 623 16.47 12.58 -9.74
CA TYR A 623 17.53 12.41 -8.77
C TYR A 623 17.85 13.78 -8.18
N VAL A 624 17.36 14.02 -6.98
CA VAL A 624 17.49 15.31 -6.30
C VAL A 624 18.64 15.23 -5.31
N THR A 625 19.59 16.14 -5.41
CA THR A 625 20.67 16.28 -4.44
C THR A 625 20.66 17.68 -3.83
N TYR A 626 20.72 17.72 -2.51
CA TYR A 626 20.75 18.96 -1.73
C TYR A 626 22.20 19.30 -1.42
N THR A 627 22.55 20.58 -1.58
CA THR A 627 23.90 21.09 -1.35
C THR A 627 23.87 22.52 -0.85
N SER A 628 24.88 22.92 -0.06
CA SER A 628 25.02 24.32 0.38
C SER A 628 25.26 25.29 -0.78
N ARG A 629 25.92 24.82 -1.84
CA ARG A 629 26.12 25.52 -3.12
C ARG A 629 26.38 24.57 -4.28
N VAL A 630 26.22 25.05 -5.50
CA VAL A 630 26.55 24.26 -6.70
C VAL A 630 28.08 24.15 -6.87
N PRO A 631 28.64 22.95 -7.10
CA PRO A 631 30.08 22.78 -7.28
C PRO A 631 30.58 23.48 -8.55
N ALA A 632 31.80 24.02 -8.49
CA ALA A 632 32.50 24.55 -9.65
C ALA A 632 33.07 23.42 -10.55
N GLY A 633 33.49 23.75 -11.77
CA GLY A 633 34.12 22.78 -12.66
C GLY A 633 35.39 22.18 -12.04
N GLY A 634 35.45 20.84 -11.94
CA GLY A 634 36.56 20.10 -11.33
C GLY A 634 36.49 19.95 -9.80
N GLU A 635 35.49 20.54 -9.16
CA GLU A 635 35.28 20.46 -7.73
C GLU A 635 34.42 19.24 -7.35
N THR A 636 34.77 18.58 -6.24
CA THR A 636 33.91 17.58 -5.59
C THR A 636 33.37 18.17 -4.30
N LEU A 637 32.05 18.13 -4.14
CA LEU A 637 31.37 18.68 -2.97
C LEU A 637 30.42 17.63 -2.40
N THR A 638 30.47 17.45 -1.08
CA THR A 638 29.61 16.48 -0.38
C THR A 638 28.19 17.03 -0.25
N SER A 639 27.21 16.29 -0.77
CA SER A 639 25.80 16.65 -0.63
C SER A 639 25.31 16.51 0.81
N THR A 640 24.32 17.32 1.19
CA THR A 640 23.66 17.29 2.49
C THR A 640 22.48 16.32 2.53
N GLY A 641 21.92 16.01 1.36
CA GLY A 641 20.83 15.04 1.16
C GLY A 641 20.74 14.54 -0.28
N PHE A 642 20.02 13.44 -0.46
CA PHE A 642 19.75 12.82 -1.76
C PHE A 642 18.40 12.11 -1.74
N GLU A 643 17.59 12.35 -2.76
CA GLU A 643 16.26 11.78 -2.92
C GLU A 643 16.05 11.31 -4.37
N VAL A 644 15.31 10.22 -4.54
CA VAL A 644 14.90 9.70 -5.86
C VAL A 644 13.39 9.66 -5.89
N GLY A 645 12.79 10.29 -6.90
CA GLY A 645 11.34 10.43 -7.01
C GLY A 645 10.83 10.31 -8.45
N CYS A 646 9.54 10.02 -8.59
CA CYS A 646 8.86 10.14 -9.88
C CYS A 646 8.59 11.61 -10.19
N GLY A 647 8.88 12.01 -11.43
CA GLY A 647 8.82 13.38 -11.90
C GLY A 647 8.54 13.48 -13.39
N GLY A 648 8.97 14.59 -13.98
CA GLY A 648 8.59 14.99 -15.34
C GLY A 648 7.25 15.71 -15.38
N LYS A 649 7.19 16.78 -16.17
CA LYS A 649 6.04 17.70 -16.15
C LYS A 649 4.74 17.02 -16.55
N GLY A 650 4.79 16.12 -17.54
CA GLY A 650 3.62 15.34 -17.95
C GLY A 650 3.07 14.49 -16.81
N ALA A 651 3.94 13.72 -16.15
CA ALA A 651 3.58 12.91 -15.00
C ALA A 651 3.04 13.75 -13.84
N ASN A 652 3.72 14.84 -13.47
CA ASN A 652 3.31 15.70 -12.36
C ASN A 652 1.93 16.32 -12.60
N GLN A 653 1.68 16.80 -13.82
CA GLN A 653 0.38 17.38 -14.19
C GLN A 653 -0.72 16.32 -14.22
N ALA A 654 -0.43 15.11 -14.67
CA ALA A 654 -1.38 13.99 -14.61
C ALA A 654 -1.73 13.60 -13.18
N VAL A 655 -0.74 13.50 -12.28
CA VAL A 655 -0.93 13.23 -10.85
C VAL A 655 -1.72 14.35 -10.18
N ALA A 656 -1.43 15.61 -10.52
CA ALA A 656 -2.22 16.74 -10.07
C ALA A 656 -3.68 16.62 -10.51
N CYS A 657 -3.96 16.43 -11.80
CA CYS A 657 -5.33 16.22 -12.27
C CYS A 657 -6.04 15.09 -11.53
N ALA A 658 -5.35 13.95 -11.32
CA ALA A 658 -5.96 12.79 -10.70
C ALA A 658 -6.28 13.01 -9.21
N LYS A 659 -5.32 13.51 -8.42
CA LYS A 659 -5.52 13.79 -6.99
C LYS A 659 -6.53 14.92 -6.74
N LEU A 660 -6.58 15.89 -7.64
CA LEU A 660 -7.43 17.08 -7.48
C LEU A 660 -8.85 16.85 -7.99
N SER A 661 -9.11 15.73 -8.65
CA SER A 661 -10.46 15.32 -9.06
C SER A 661 -11.15 14.40 -8.07
N ARG A 662 -10.46 13.90 -7.02
CA ARG A 662 -10.97 12.84 -6.14
C ARG A 662 -10.42 12.94 -4.71
N SER A 663 -11.15 12.41 -3.73
CA SER A 663 -10.69 12.39 -2.33
C SER A 663 -9.72 11.25 -2.07
N LYS A 664 -8.83 11.43 -1.10
CA LYS A 664 -7.93 10.38 -0.62
C LYS A 664 -8.67 9.15 -0.09
N ALA A 665 -9.89 9.33 0.45
CA ALA A 665 -10.73 8.23 0.95
C ALA A 665 -11.40 7.43 -0.17
N THR A 666 -11.53 8.00 -1.36
CA THR A 666 -12.17 7.37 -2.54
C THR A 666 -11.31 7.58 -3.80
N PRO A 667 -10.07 7.05 -3.84
CA PRO A 667 -9.09 7.34 -4.89
C PRO A 667 -9.47 6.79 -6.28
N THR A 668 -10.58 6.07 -6.42
CA THR A 668 -11.11 5.55 -7.68
C THR A 668 -12.33 6.33 -8.21
N GLN A 669 -12.89 7.27 -7.43
CA GLN A 669 -14.07 8.05 -7.81
C GLN A 669 -13.71 9.52 -8.03
N GLY A 670 -13.39 9.87 -9.28
CA GLY A 670 -13.03 11.23 -9.67
C GLY A 670 -14.09 11.95 -10.52
N THR A 671 -14.03 13.29 -10.53
CA THR A 671 -14.85 14.14 -11.40
C THR A 671 -14.40 14.10 -12.87
N VAL A 672 -13.21 13.59 -13.16
CA VAL A 672 -12.63 13.40 -14.50
C VAL A 672 -11.90 12.05 -14.61
N VAL A 673 -11.75 11.54 -15.84
CA VAL A 673 -10.85 10.43 -16.17
C VAL A 673 -9.53 11.02 -16.68
N VAL A 674 -8.41 10.66 -16.08
CA VAL A 674 -7.08 11.11 -16.52
C VAL A 674 -6.39 9.99 -17.29
N LYS A 675 -6.03 10.25 -18.55
CA LYS A 675 -5.24 9.34 -19.39
C LYS A 675 -3.86 9.93 -19.62
N MET A 676 -2.81 9.16 -19.38
CA MET A 676 -1.44 9.56 -19.68
C MET A 676 -0.98 8.92 -20.99
N LEU A 677 -0.50 9.75 -21.92
CA LEU A 677 0.23 9.34 -23.10
C LEU A 677 1.68 9.83 -22.94
N GLY A 678 2.60 8.89 -22.91
CA GLY A 678 4.01 9.17 -22.66
C GLY A 678 4.87 8.04 -23.17
N ALA A 679 6.17 8.07 -22.87
CA ALA A 679 7.05 6.96 -23.19
C ALA A 679 8.05 6.69 -22.05
N VAL A 680 8.24 5.42 -21.73
CA VAL A 680 9.23 4.93 -20.75
C VAL A 680 10.20 3.92 -21.40
N GLY A 681 11.36 3.73 -20.79
CA GLY A 681 12.30 2.68 -21.16
C GLY A 681 11.88 1.31 -20.59
N LYS A 682 12.50 0.25 -21.09
CA LYS A 682 12.43 -1.11 -20.49
C LYS A 682 13.42 -1.25 -19.35
N ASP A 683 13.34 -0.37 -18.38
CA ASP A 683 14.17 -0.33 -17.18
C ASP A 683 13.33 -0.19 -15.91
N GLU A 684 13.96 -0.39 -14.76
CA GLU A 684 13.31 -0.33 -13.45
C GLU A 684 12.66 1.04 -13.18
N MET A 685 13.28 2.11 -13.70
CA MET A 685 12.72 3.46 -13.65
C MET A 685 11.40 3.57 -14.42
N GLY A 686 11.28 2.91 -15.57
CA GLY A 686 10.03 2.84 -16.32
C GLY A 686 8.93 2.11 -15.55
N THR A 687 9.28 0.99 -14.91
CA THR A 687 8.36 0.25 -14.03
C THR A 687 7.93 1.11 -12.84
N MET A 688 8.85 1.83 -12.20
CA MET A 688 8.57 2.77 -11.10
C MET A 688 7.59 3.87 -11.52
N MET A 689 7.81 4.48 -12.70
CA MET A 689 6.92 5.53 -13.23
C MET A 689 5.51 5.01 -13.50
N LEU A 690 5.37 3.84 -14.13
CA LEU A 690 4.06 3.26 -14.43
C LEU A 690 3.28 2.96 -13.15
N ARG A 691 3.95 2.38 -12.14
CA ARG A 691 3.35 2.09 -10.83
C ARG A 691 2.86 3.36 -10.14
N SER A 692 3.69 4.40 -10.08
CA SER A 692 3.34 5.67 -9.42
C SER A 692 2.09 6.33 -10.03
N LEU A 693 1.98 6.31 -11.36
CA LEU A 693 0.81 6.83 -12.07
C LEU A 693 -0.45 5.99 -11.82
N GLN A 694 -0.33 4.66 -11.84
CA GLN A 694 -1.43 3.74 -11.58
C GLN A 694 -1.96 3.87 -10.14
N GLU A 695 -1.07 3.99 -9.16
CA GLU A 695 -1.43 4.23 -7.74
C GLU A 695 -2.17 5.57 -7.56
N SER A 696 -1.90 6.55 -8.42
CA SER A 696 -2.64 7.83 -8.48
C SER A 696 -3.97 7.73 -9.24
N GLY A 697 -4.33 6.55 -9.78
CA GLY A 697 -5.57 6.30 -10.50
C GLY A 697 -5.63 6.93 -11.88
N ILE A 698 -4.47 7.00 -12.56
CA ILE A 698 -4.31 7.47 -13.94
C ILE A 698 -4.31 6.27 -14.88
N ASP A 699 -5.03 6.38 -16.01
CA ASP A 699 -5.00 5.38 -17.08
C ASP A 699 -3.65 5.48 -17.83
N THR A 700 -2.82 4.45 -17.67
CA THR A 700 -1.49 4.33 -18.28
C THR A 700 -1.46 3.46 -19.53
N SER A 701 -2.62 3.00 -20.03
CA SER A 701 -2.72 2.08 -21.18
C SER A 701 -2.12 2.64 -22.48
N SER A 702 -1.97 3.96 -22.56
CA SER A 702 -1.44 4.66 -23.74
C SER A 702 0.01 5.14 -23.56
N ILE A 703 0.70 4.68 -22.51
CA ILE A 703 2.14 4.92 -22.33
C ILE A 703 2.92 3.88 -23.14
N LEU A 704 3.78 4.36 -24.02
CA LEU A 704 4.63 3.51 -24.84
C LEU A 704 5.84 3.04 -24.03
N THR A 705 6.13 1.75 -24.10
CA THR A 705 7.39 1.22 -23.57
C THR A 705 8.34 1.01 -24.75
N SER A 706 9.51 1.66 -24.72
CA SER A 706 10.48 1.60 -25.82
C SER A 706 10.83 0.15 -26.17
N SER A 707 10.81 -0.18 -27.47
CA SER A 707 11.17 -1.52 -27.94
C SER A 707 12.66 -1.80 -27.76
N SER A 708 13.51 -0.77 -27.81
CA SER A 708 14.97 -0.86 -27.66
C SER A 708 15.40 -0.87 -26.19
N SER A 709 16.24 -1.84 -25.82
CA SER A 709 16.84 -1.92 -24.49
C SER A 709 17.88 -0.82 -24.20
N SER A 710 18.36 -0.12 -25.23
CA SER A 710 19.30 1.00 -25.09
C SER A 710 18.61 2.31 -24.72
N THR A 711 17.31 2.44 -25.01
CA THR A 711 16.53 3.63 -24.64
C THR A 711 16.09 3.49 -23.19
N LYS A 712 16.58 4.39 -22.34
CA LYS A 712 16.22 4.47 -20.92
C LYS A 712 15.04 5.40 -20.68
N THR A 713 14.34 5.21 -19.57
CA THR A 713 13.35 6.19 -19.07
C THR A 713 14.00 7.55 -18.89
N GLY A 714 13.24 8.63 -19.06
CA GLY A 714 13.75 9.98 -18.85
C GLY A 714 14.29 10.17 -17.43
N VAL A 715 15.32 10.98 -17.28
CA VAL A 715 15.98 11.22 -15.99
C VAL A 715 16.25 12.70 -15.84
N ALA A 716 15.93 13.28 -14.69
CA ALA A 716 16.37 14.62 -14.32
C ALA A 716 17.34 14.55 -13.15
N ILE A 717 18.52 15.17 -13.29
CA ILE A 717 19.44 15.40 -12.18
C ILE A 717 19.18 16.80 -11.66
N ILE A 718 18.72 16.91 -10.42
CA ILE A 718 18.30 18.16 -9.79
C ILE A 718 19.27 18.48 -8.67
N ILE A 719 19.96 19.61 -8.78
CA ILE A 719 20.82 20.13 -7.71
C ILE A 719 20.07 21.28 -7.05
N VAL A 720 19.76 21.14 -5.77
CA VAL A 720 19.09 22.17 -4.97
C VAL A 720 20.11 22.85 -4.07
N GLU A 721 20.27 24.15 -4.22
CA GLU A 721 21.12 24.98 -3.37
C GLU A 721 20.34 25.40 -2.12
N GLU A 722 20.63 24.78 -0.98
CA GLU A 722 19.88 24.99 0.28
C GLU A 722 19.99 26.43 0.80
N SER A 723 21.08 27.13 0.48
CA SER A 723 21.29 28.50 0.94
C SER A 723 20.39 29.52 0.23
N THR A 724 19.94 29.22 -0.99
CA THR A 724 19.14 30.12 -1.84
C THR A 724 17.74 29.57 -2.14
N GLY A 725 17.55 28.25 -2.05
CA GLY A 725 16.34 27.55 -2.50
C GLY A 725 16.26 27.38 -4.03
N GLU A 726 17.27 27.84 -4.77
CA GLU A 726 17.33 27.72 -6.23
C GLU A 726 17.67 26.28 -6.65
N ASN A 727 17.12 25.85 -7.78
CA ASN A 727 17.40 24.53 -8.35
C ASN A 727 18.06 24.64 -9.74
N ARG A 728 18.89 23.64 -10.07
CA ARG A 728 19.46 23.45 -11.40
C ARG A 728 19.13 22.05 -11.87
N ILE A 729 18.49 21.97 -13.04
CA ILE A 729 17.96 20.72 -13.57
C ILE A 729 18.71 20.36 -14.85
N LEU A 730 19.34 19.18 -14.85
CA LEU A 730 19.89 18.56 -16.06
C LEU A 730 18.94 17.43 -16.48
N LEU A 731 18.25 17.62 -17.60
CA LEU A 731 17.32 16.64 -18.14
C LEU A 731 17.97 15.77 -19.21
N SER A 732 17.93 14.46 -19.02
CA SER A 732 18.14 13.46 -20.05
C SER A 732 16.78 12.94 -20.50
N PRO A 733 16.31 13.26 -21.73
CA PRO A 733 14.93 12.99 -22.12
C PRO A 733 14.61 11.49 -22.27
N GLY A 734 15.62 10.65 -22.54
CA GLY A 734 15.44 9.20 -22.68
C GLY A 734 14.30 8.83 -23.63
N ALA A 735 13.41 7.97 -23.15
CA ALA A 735 12.27 7.46 -23.88
C ALA A 735 11.26 8.56 -24.28
N ASN A 736 11.22 9.70 -23.59
CA ASN A 736 10.30 10.79 -23.95
C ASN A 736 10.49 11.28 -25.39
N TYR A 737 11.73 11.21 -25.91
CA TYR A 737 12.05 11.62 -27.28
C TYR A 737 11.78 10.54 -28.35
N THR A 738 11.28 9.37 -27.93
CA THR A 738 10.72 8.38 -28.86
C THR A 738 9.29 8.71 -29.27
N LEU A 739 8.65 9.69 -28.61
CA LEU A 739 7.36 10.23 -29.03
C LEU A 739 7.55 11.08 -30.28
N THR A 740 7.54 10.44 -31.45
CA THR A 740 7.68 11.10 -32.75
C THR A 740 6.33 11.56 -33.31
N PRO A 741 6.31 12.55 -34.23
CA PRO A 741 5.07 13.00 -34.86
C PRO A 741 4.29 11.88 -35.57
N SER A 742 4.99 10.86 -36.08
CA SER A 742 4.38 9.72 -36.77
C SER A 742 3.50 8.84 -35.88
N LEU A 743 3.61 8.95 -34.55
CA LEU A 743 2.69 8.28 -33.62
C LEU A 743 1.35 9.00 -33.51
N PHE A 744 1.29 10.25 -33.95
CA PHE A 744 0.12 11.12 -33.88
C PHE A 744 -0.34 11.45 -35.30
N THR A 745 -0.84 10.45 -36.01
CA THR A 745 -1.41 10.63 -37.37
C THR A 745 -2.94 10.57 -37.38
N GLN A 746 -3.55 10.20 -36.26
CA GLN A 746 -4.99 10.05 -36.12
C GLN A 746 -5.51 10.84 -34.92
N PRO A 747 -6.79 11.28 -34.93
CA PRO A 747 -7.47 11.78 -33.75
C PRO A 747 -7.32 10.87 -32.53
N LEU A 748 -7.17 11.49 -31.35
CA LEU A 748 -7.18 10.76 -30.08
C LEU A 748 -8.56 10.11 -29.88
N SER A 749 -8.58 8.84 -29.48
CA SER A 749 -9.81 8.07 -29.27
C SER A 749 -9.80 7.38 -27.90
N PRO A 750 -10.85 7.54 -27.07
CA PRO A 750 -11.97 8.47 -27.27
C PRO A 750 -11.49 9.94 -27.28
N THR A 751 -12.21 10.82 -27.97
CA THR A 751 -11.88 12.24 -28.03
C THR A 751 -11.87 12.84 -26.62
N PRO A 752 -10.75 13.40 -26.14
CA PRO A 752 -10.70 13.94 -24.80
C PRO A 752 -11.45 15.27 -24.70
N SER A 753 -11.94 15.57 -23.51
CA SER A 753 -12.57 16.86 -23.18
C SER A 753 -11.52 17.98 -23.04
N LEU A 754 -10.28 17.64 -22.70
CA LEU A 754 -9.13 18.53 -22.64
C LEU A 754 -7.84 17.75 -22.90
N VAL A 755 -6.93 18.29 -23.72
CA VAL A 755 -5.55 17.80 -23.86
C VAL A 755 -4.62 18.71 -23.07
N ILE A 756 -3.74 18.15 -22.26
CA ILE A 756 -2.69 18.88 -21.55
C ILE A 756 -1.33 18.53 -22.19
N LEU A 757 -0.59 19.55 -22.59
CA LEU A 757 0.73 19.44 -23.22
C LEU A 757 1.79 20.25 -22.46
N GLN A 758 3.02 19.78 -22.54
CA GLN A 758 4.22 20.52 -22.16
C GLN A 758 5.28 20.42 -23.28
N LEU A 759 6.47 20.99 -23.07
CA LEU A 759 7.56 21.00 -24.07
C LEU A 759 8.76 20.12 -23.66
N GLU A 760 8.54 19.09 -22.83
CA GLU A 760 9.54 18.05 -22.49
C GLU A 760 9.50 16.81 -23.41
N ILE A 761 8.71 16.87 -24.47
CA ILE A 761 8.71 15.90 -25.60
C ILE A 761 9.12 16.65 -26.87
N PRO A 762 9.44 15.97 -28.00
CA PRO A 762 9.86 16.65 -29.21
C PRO A 762 8.85 17.71 -29.67
N LYS A 763 9.33 18.93 -29.96
CA LYS A 763 8.51 20.08 -30.35
C LYS A 763 7.60 19.75 -31.54
N GLU A 764 8.14 19.05 -32.52
CA GLU A 764 7.44 18.64 -33.74
C GLU A 764 6.24 17.76 -33.42
N THR A 765 6.34 16.93 -32.38
CA THR A 765 5.25 16.09 -31.88
C THR A 765 4.16 16.93 -31.23
N VAL A 766 4.54 17.94 -30.43
CA VAL A 766 3.59 18.90 -29.84
C VAL A 766 2.83 19.65 -30.94
N LEU A 767 3.52 20.13 -31.98
CA LEU A 767 2.90 20.82 -33.11
C LEU A 767 1.94 19.90 -33.89
N GLN A 768 2.30 18.63 -34.07
CA GLN A 768 1.44 17.64 -34.71
C GLN A 768 0.15 17.40 -33.89
N ILE A 769 0.27 17.28 -32.56
CA ILE A 769 -0.88 17.11 -31.67
C ILE A 769 -1.77 18.37 -31.69
N LEU A 770 -1.19 19.57 -31.67
CA LEU A 770 -1.94 20.82 -31.79
C LEU A 770 -2.73 20.89 -33.11
N SER A 771 -2.14 20.43 -34.22
CA SER A 771 -2.82 20.35 -35.52
C SER A 771 -4.02 19.40 -35.47
N ILE A 772 -3.85 18.21 -34.87
CA ILE A 772 -4.93 17.22 -34.71
C ILE A 772 -6.04 17.78 -33.82
N ALA A 773 -5.70 18.33 -32.65
CA ALA A 773 -6.67 18.90 -31.72
C ALA A 773 -7.47 20.04 -32.36
N SER A 774 -6.82 20.84 -33.21
CA SER A 774 -7.50 21.87 -34.00
C SER A 774 -8.52 21.29 -34.99
N SER A 775 -8.20 20.17 -35.63
CA SER A 775 -9.09 19.50 -36.60
C SER A 775 -10.32 18.87 -35.92
N THR A 776 -10.17 18.41 -34.68
CA THR A 776 -11.24 17.80 -33.88
C THR A 776 -11.95 18.79 -32.95
N GLN A 777 -11.55 20.07 -32.96
CA GLN A 777 -12.02 21.11 -32.05
C GLN A 777 -11.84 20.74 -30.56
N THR A 778 -10.82 19.95 -30.26
CA THR A 778 -10.49 19.52 -28.90
C THR A 778 -9.76 20.64 -28.17
N PRO A 779 -10.23 21.08 -26.98
CA PRO A 779 -9.53 22.09 -26.21
C PRO A 779 -8.13 21.63 -25.79
N VAL A 780 -7.15 22.53 -25.87
CA VAL A 780 -5.77 22.27 -25.46
C VAL A 780 -5.34 23.25 -24.38
N LEU A 781 -4.79 22.73 -23.28
CA LEU A 781 -3.99 23.47 -22.33
C LEU A 781 -2.51 23.21 -22.62
N LEU A 782 -1.76 24.25 -22.95
CA LEU A 782 -0.32 24.17 -23.12
C LEU A 782 0.38 24.90 -21.96
N ASN A 783 1.29 24.19 -21.29
CA ASN A 783 2.34 24.80 -20.50
C ASN A 783 3.66 24.77 -21.28
N PRO A 784 4.17 25.90 -21.77
CA PRO A 784 5.33 25.92 -22.65
C PRO A 784 6.64 25.78 -21.87
N ALA A 785 6.79 24.71 -21.09
CA ALA A 785 7.92 24.45 -20.22
C ALA A 785 8.64 23.15 -20.63
N PRO A 786 9.98 23.16 -20.80
CA PRO A 786 10.85 24.35 -20.88
C PRO A 786 10.52 25.24 -22.08
N ALA A 787 10.70 26.56 -21.93
CA ALA A 787 10.33 27.52 -22.96
C ALA A 787 11.22 27.45 -24.20
N ILE A 788 10.57 27.22 -25.33
CA ILE A 788 11.14 27.33 -26.68
C ILE A 788 10.17 28.11 -27.57
N PRO A 789 10.65 28.89 -28.56
CA PRO A 789 9.77 29.63 -29.47
C PRO A 789 8.82 28.70 -30.24
N LEU A 790 7.55 29.07 -30.31
CA LEU A 790 6.51 28.39 -31.08
C LEU A 790 6.08 29.25 -32.27
N PRO A 791 5.74 28.65 -33.43
CA PRO A 791 5.27 29.40 -34.59
C PRO A 791 3.88 29.99 -34.30
N ASP A 792 3.63 31.23 -34.73
CA ASP A 792 2.37 31.96 -34.52
C ASP A 792 1.08 31.14 -34.79
N PRO A 793 1.00 30.31 -35.87
CA PRO A 793 -0.19 29.49 -36.11
C PRO A 793 -0.53 28.49 -34.98
N ALA A 794 0.46 28.05 -34.19
CA ALA A 794 0.25 27.10 -33.11
C ALA A 794 -0.66 27.68 -32.01
N PHE A 795 -0.59 28.99 -31.76
CA PHE A 795 -1.38 29.65 -30.72
C PHE A 795 -2.89 29.64 -30.98
N LYS A 796 -3.31 29.50 -32.24
CA LYS A 796 -4.73 29.36 -32.61
C LYS A 796 -5.34 28.06 -32.10
N SER A 797 -4.53 27.02 -31.92
CA SER A 797 -4.94 25.70 -31.46
C SER A 797 -4.84 25.54 -29.94
N ILE A 798 -4.28 26.54 -29.24
CA ILE A 798 -4.14 26.53 -27.78
C ILE A 798 -5.34 27.25 -27.16
N THR A 799 -6.15 26.52 -26.39
CA THR A 799 -7.31 27.10 -25.70
C THR A 799 -6.88 27.80 -24.41
N HIS A 800 -6.02 27.14 -23.62
CA HIS A 800 -5.49 27.65 -22.36
C HIS A 800 -3.96 27.67 -22.44
N LEU A 801 -3.36 28.85 -22.32
CA LEU A 801 -1.91 29.01 -22.27
C LEU A 801 -1.51 29.38 -20.84
N VAL A 802 -0.72 28.53 -20.18
CA VAL A 802 -0.29 28.73 -18.79
C VAL A 802 1.23 28.79 -18.74
N LEU A 803 1.78 29.94 -18.38
CA LEU A 803 3.21 30.22 -18.48
C LEU A 803 3.73 30.96 -17.24
N ASN A 804 5.00 30.81 -16.88
CA ASN A 804 5.66 31.64 -15.87
C ASN A 804 6.29 32.92 -16.48
N GLU A 805 6.95 33.75 -15.65
CA GLU A 805 7.59 34.98 -16.13
C GLU A 805 8.64 34.74 -17.22
N THR A 806 9.56 33.80 -17.00
CA THR A 806 10.64 33.48 -17.94
C THR A 806 10.09 32.93 -19.26
N GLU A 807 9.07 32.07 -19.19
CA GLU A 807 8.37 31.52 -20.36
C GLU A 807 7.63 32.63 -21.12
N ALA A 808 7.00 33.59 -20.42
CA ALA A 808 6.35 34.76 -21.02
C ALA A 808 7.32 35.60 -21.83
N ALA A 809 8.49 35.85 -21.24
CA ALA A 809 9.56 36.63 -21.85
C ALA A 809 10.04 35.97 -23.14
N ILE A 810 10.38 34.67 -23.06
CA ILE A 810 10.90 33.90 -24.20
C ILE A 810 9.88 33.83 -25.33
N LEU A 811 8.62 33.47 -25.04
CA LEU A 811 7.59 33.33 -26.08
C LEU A 811 7.14 34.66 -26.67
N SER A 812 7.30 35.76 -25.93
CA SER A 812 7.01 37.12 -26.43
C SER A 812 8.23 37.77 -27.10
N SER A 813 9.39 37.13 -27.06
CA SER A 813 10.68 37.68 -27.49
C SER A 813 11.01 39.03 -26.84
N ILE A 814 10.71 39.16 -25.54
CA ILE A 814 11.05 40.34 -24.73
C ILE A 814 12.02 39.94 -23.61
N PRO A 815 12.84 40.86 -23.08
CA PRO A 815 13.62 40.61 -21.88
C PRO A 815 12.74 40.27 -20.67
N GLU A 816 13.18 39.36 -19.81
CA GLU A 816 12.44 38.97 -18.59
C GLU A 816 12.19 40.16 -17.65
N SER A 817 13.10 41.13 -17.62
CA SER A 817 12.94 42.40 -16.89
C SER A 817 11.73 43.23 -17.34
N GLU A 818 11.19 42.97 -18.54
CA GLU A 818 10.00 43.64 -19.05
C GLU A 818 8.69 42.94 -18.65
N VAL A 819 8.75 41.75 -18.04
CA VAL A 819 7.58 41.04 -17.48
C VAL A 819 7.20 41.64 -16.13
N THR A 820 6.68 42.87 -16.18
CA THR A 820 6.26 43.64 -15.01
C THR A 820 4.74 43.69 -14.89
N ALA A 821 4.22 43.98 -13.69
CA ALA A 821 2.78 44.10 -13.46
C ALA A 821 2.08 45.08 -14.43
N ALA A 822 2.77 46.13 -14.86
CA ALA A 822 2.26 47.11 -15.82
C ALA A 822 2.16 46.55 -17.26
N ASN A 823 3.06 45.63 -17.63
CA ASN A 823 3.17 45.08 -18.98
C ASN A 823 2.39 43.77 -19.18
N LEU A 824 2.01 43.07 -18.10
CA LEU A 824 1.24 41.81 -18.16
C LEU A 824 -0.01 41.89 -19.05
N PRO A 825 -0.83 42.96 -19.02
CA PRO A 825 -1.98 43.06 -19.93
C PRO A 825 -1.58 43.08 -21.40
N GLY A 826 -0.49 43.77 -21.76
CA GLY A 826 0.01 43.82 -23.13
C GLY A 826 0.58 42.48 -23.60
N ILE A 827 1.32 41.80 -22.72
CA ILE A 827 1.88 40.46 -22.97
C ILE A 827 0.75 39.45 -23.19
N ALA A 828 -0.24 39.41 -22.29
CA ALA A 828 -1.37 38.49 -22.42
C ALA A 828 -2.21 38.80 -23.66
N LYS A 829 -2.44 40.09 -23.96
CA LYS A 829 -3.16 40.52 -25.17
C LYS A 829 -2.48 40.00 -26.44
N ARG A 830 -1.14 40.00 -26.52
CA ARG A 830 -0.42 39.46 -27.67
C ARG A 830 -0.80 38.00 -27.95
N PHE A 831 -0.83 37.14 -26.93
CA PHE A 831 -1.22 35.74 -27.10
C PHE A 831 -2.71 35.56 -27.41
N LEU A 832 -3.58 36.42 -26.87
CA LEU A 832 -5.00 36.44 -27.23
C LEU A 832 -5.19 36.82 -28.71
N ASP A 833 -4.46 37.83 -29.19
CA ASP A 833 -4.48 38.27 -30.60
C ASP A 833 -3.95 37.19 -31.56
N LEU A 834 -3.02 36.34 -31.10
CA LEU A 834 -2.53 35.18 -31.84
C LEU A 834 -3.53 34.00 -31.87
N GLY A 835 -4.57 34.03 -31.04
CA GLY A 835 -5.71 33.11 -31.12
C GLY A 835 -6.02 32.31 -29.86
N THR A 836 -5.23 32.43 -28.81
CA THR A 836 -5.51 31.75 -27.53
C THR A 836 -6.79 32.27 -26.88
N LYS A 837 -7.48 31.44 -26.10
CA LYS A 837 -8.74 31.84 -25.43
C LYS A 837 -8.52 32.32 -24.01
N ASN A 838 -7.63 31.69 -23.27
CA ASN A 838 -7.30 32.03 -21.90
C ASN A 838 -5.79 32.02 -21.74
N VAL A 839 -5.24 33.11 -21.20
CA VAL A 839 -3.80 33.27 -20.94
C VAL A 839 -3.63 33.48 -19.44
N LEU A 840 -2.80 32.65 -18.82
CA LEU A 840 -2.46 32.70 -17.40
C LEU A 840 -0.94 32.83 -17.27
N ILE A 841 -0.50 33.90 -16.61
CA ILE A 841 0.91 34.17 -16.34
C ILE A 841 1.12 34.02 -14.83
N THR A 842 1.75 32.93 -14.40
CA THR A 842 2.13 32.71 -13.00
C THR A 842 3.33 33.57 -12.65
N LEU A 843 3.33 34.17 -11.47
CA LEU A 843 4.28 35.19 -11.02
C LEU A 843 5.00 34.79 -9.71
N GLY A 844 5.22 33.48 -9.55
CA GLY A 844 5.71 32.88 -8.29
C GLY A 844 4.94 33.37 -7.06
N SER A 845 5.65 33.94 -6.10
CA SER A 845 5.10 34.48 -4.85
C SER A 845 4.19 35.70 -5.01
N LYS A 846 4.08 36.28 -6.21
CA LYS A 846 3.16 37.40 -6.51
C LYS A 846 1.79 36.93 -6.98
N GLY A 847 1.61 35.63 -7.23
CA GLY A 847 0.34 35.03 -7.62
C GLY A 847 0.24 34.82 -9.14
N VAL A 848 -0.90 35.14 -9.74
CA VAL A 848 -1.17 34.85 -11.15
C VAL A 848 -1.94 36.00 -11.79
N TYR A 849 -1.54 36.41 -12.99
CA TYR A 849 -2.35 37.26 -13.86
C TYR A 849 -3.09 36.40 -14.90
N TYR A 850 -4.38 36.64 -15.10
CA TYR A 850 -5.15 35.97 -16.15
C TYR A 850 -5.81 36.99 -17.08
N ALA A 851 -5.95 36.63 -18.35
CA ALA A 851 -6.74 37.35 -19.33
C ALA A 851 -7.45 36.37 -20.28
N THR A 852 -8.67 36.69 -20.68
CA THR A 852 -9.51 35.85 -21.52
C THR A 852 -9.96 36.60 -22.77
N SER A 853 -10.25 35.86 -23.84
CA SER A 853 -10.67 36.44 -25.13
C SER A 853 -12.03 37.16 -25.07
N ASP A 854 -12.82 36.92 -24.02
CA ASP A 854 -14.09 37.62 -23.77
C ASP A 854 -13.92 38.93 -22.97
N GLY A 855 -12.67 39.37 -22.76
CA GLY A 855 -12.33 40.67 -22.19
C GLY A 855 -12.19 40.68 -20.66
N ARG A 856 -12.34 39.54 -19.98
CA ARG A 856 -12.07 39.45 -18.54
C ARG A 856 -10.57 39.35 -18.29
N SER A 857 -10.08 40.07 -17.29
CA SER A 857 -8.70 39.94 -16.82
C SER A 857 -8.60 40.33 -15.35
N GLY A 858 -7.54 39.87 -14.68
CA GLY A 858 -7.32 40.19 -13.28
C GLY A 858 -6.06 39.54 -12.72
N THR A 859 -5.67 39.97 -11.53
CA THR A 859 -4.57 39.37 -10.78
C THR A 859 -5.13 38.68 -9.54
N VAL A 860 -4.73 37.43 -9.32
CA VAL A 860 -5.02 36.66 -8.11
C VAL A 860 -3.71 36.59 -7.31
N ALA A 861 -3.68 37.20 -6.12
CA ALA A 861 -2.49 37.20 -5.28
C ALA A 861 -2.16 35.79 -4.75
N ALA A 862 -0.87 35.44 -4.64
CA ALA A 862 -0.44 34.18 -4.02
C ALA A 862 -0.89 34.11 -2.56
N ARG A 863 -1.26 32.92 -2.09
CA ARG A 863 -1.45 32.67 -0.66
C ARG A 863 -0.07 32.63 0.00
N LYS A 864 0.09 33.37 1.10
CA LYS A 864 1.34 33.36 1.88
C LYS A 864 1.45 32.03 2.62
N VAL A 865 2.54 31.33 2.38
CA VAL A 865 2.89 30.04 2.98
C VAL A 865 4.40 30.02 3.22
N ASP A 866 4.84 29.27 4.21
CA ASP A 866 6.27 29.03 4.43
C ASP A 866 6.77 28.12 3.30
N VAL A 867 7.60 28.66 2.42
CA VAL A 867 8.09 27.93 1.24
C VAL A 867 9.14 26.92 1.68
N VAL A 868 8.88 25.65 1.40
CA VAL A 868 9.76 24.52 1.72
C VAL A 868 10.44 23.99 0.46
N ASP A 869 9.68 23.77 -0.61
CA ASP A 869 10.18 23.25 -1.89
C ASP A 869 9.23 23.70 -3.01
N THR A 870 9.72 24.38 -4.04
CA THR A 870 8.88 24.90 -5.13
C THR A 870 8.66 23.89 -6.27
N THR A 871 9.24 22.70 -6.15
CA THR A 871 9.14 21.63 -7.15
C THR A 871 7.68 21.21 -7.35
N ALA A 872 7.29 20.98 -8.60
CA ALA A 872 5.92 20.63 -9.03
C ALA A 872 4.81 21.69 -8.75
N ALA A 873 5.12 22.86 -8.20
CA ALA A 873 4.10 23.89 -7.91
C ALA A 873 3.32 24.36 -9.15
N GLY A 874 4.04 24.60 -10.25
CA GLY A 874 3.43 24.93 -11.54
C GLY A 874 2.60 23.77 -12.13
N ASP A 875 3.08 22.54 -11.95
CA ASP A 875 2.38 21.34 -12.41
C ASP A 875 1.07 21.12 -11.62
N THR A 876 1.10 21.33 -10.30
CA THR A 876 -0.10 21.34 -9.45
C THR A 876 -1.08 22.42 -9.88
N PHE A 877 -0.58 23.64 -10.15
CA PHE A 877 -1.42 24.74 -10.62
C PHE A 877 -2.18 24.34 -11.90
N ILE A 878 -1.47 23.77 -12.88
CA ILE A 878 -2.06 23.32 -14.14
C ILE A 878 -3.11 22.24 -13.90
N GLY A 879 -2.81 21.23 -13.07
CA GLY A 879 -3.74 20.14 -12.79
C GLY A 879 -5.02 20.61 -12.10
N ALA A 880 -4.90 21.47 -11.09
CA ALA A 880 -6.05 22.09 -10.40
C ALA A 880 -6.89 22.94 -11.35
N TYR A 881 -6.24 23.76 -12.18
CA TYR A 881 -6.90 24.63 -13.13
C TYR A 881 -7.68 23.80 -14.17
N ALA A 882 -7.05 22.76 -14.72
CA ALA A 882 -7.67 21.88 -15.71
C ALA A 882 -8.93 21.19 -15.18
N VAL A 883 -8.86 20.62 -13.98
CA VAL A 883 -10.01 19.98 -13.32
C VAL A 883 -11.12 21.01 -13.08
N ALA A 884 -10.79 22.18 -12.53
CA ALA A 884 -11.78 23.24 -12.26
C ALA A 884 -12.48 23.75 -13.53
N VAL A 885 -11.76 23.86 -14.64
CA VAL A 885 -12.34 24.25 -15.94
C VAL A 885 -13.32 23.19 -16.45
N LEU A 886 -12.98 21.90 -16.35
CA LEU A 886 -13.88 20.81 -16.77
C LEU A 886 -15.07 20.62 -15.84
N GLU A 887 -14.96 21.01 -14.57
CA GLU A 887 -16.08 21.14 -13.64
C GLU A 887 -17.01 22.33 -13.96
N GLY A 888 -16.65 23.13 -14.97
CA GLY A 888 -17.47 24.25 -15.43
C GLY A 888 -17.31 25.54 -14.62
N ARG A 889 -16.24 25.66 -13.81
CA ARG A 889 -15.98 26.87 -13.03
C ARG A 889 -15.55 28.04 -13.91
N ALA A 890 -15.82 29.26 -13.44
CA ALA A 890 -15.33 30.47 -14.10
C ALA A 890 -13.79 30.53 -14.06
N ILE A 891 -13.15 31.11 -15.08
CA ILE A 891 -11.69 31.17 -15.19
C ILE A 891 -11.03 31.76 -13.94
N GLN A 892 -11.60 32.83 -13.38
CA GLN A 892 -11.10 33.42 -12.13
C GLN A 892 -11.13 32.41 -10.96
N GLU A 893 -12.24 31.70 -10.77
CA GLU A 893 -12.39 30.71 -9.70
C GLU A 893 -11.45 29.51 -9.92
N ALA A 894 -11.26 29.09 -11.17
CA ALA A 894 -10.29 28.06 -11.53
C ALA A 894 -8.84 28.51 -11.20
N VAL A 895 -8.49 29.77 -11.48
CA VAL A 895 -7.19 30.36 -11.11
C VAL A 895 -7.02 30.41 -9.58
N GLU A 896 -8.05 30.85 -8.84
CA GLU A 896 -8.02 30.91 -7.37
C GLU A 896 -7.81 29.53 -6.74
N ARG A 897 -8.51 28.51 -7.25
CA ARG A 897 -8.37 27.12 -6.78
C ARG A 897 -6.99 26.57 -7.09
N ALA A 898 -6.49 26.83 -8.30
CA ALA A 898 -5.16 26.40 -8.72
C ALA A 898 -4.03 27.05 -7.92
N ASN A 899 -4.18 28.35 -7.63
CA ASN A 899 -3.23 29.09 -6.82
C ASN A 899 -3.22 28.58 -5.37
N LEU A 900 -4.36 28.16 -4.82
CA LEU A 900 -4.44 27.53 -3.51
C LEU A 900 -3.77 26.14 -3.49
N ALA A 901 -4.00 25.32 -4.52
CA ALA A 901 -3.36 24.02 -4.67
C ALA A 901 -1.83 24.13 -4.73
N ALA A 902 -1.33 25.09 -5.52
CA ALA A 902 0.09 25.38 -5.65
C ALA A 902 0.69 25.87 -4.32
N ALA A 903 -0.03 26.72 -3.57
CA ALA A 903 0.42 27.19 -2.26
C ALA A 903 0.58 26.04 -1.25
N ILE A 904 -0.33 25.06 -1.23
CA ILE A 904 -0.18 23.87 -0.38
C ILE A 904 1.02 23.03 -0.83
N THR A 905 1.23 22.90 -2.13
CA THR A 905 2.35 22.15 -2.72
C THR A 905 3.69 22.73 -2.27
N VAL A 906 3.88 24.06 -2.38
CA VAL A 906 5.16 24.69 -2.05
C VAL A 906 5.51 24.64 -0.55
N GLY A 907 4.53 24.39 0.31
CA GLY A 907 4.73 24.20 1.75
C GLY A 907 5.15 22.78 2.15
N ARG A 908 5.37 21.88 1.18
CA ARG A 908 5.74 20.46 1.39
C ARG A 908 7.00 20.14 0.57
N LYS A 909 7.79 19.16 1.02
CA LYS A 909 8.95 18.66 0.25
C LYS A 909 8.53 17.69 -0.85
N GLY A 910 9.29 17.68 -1.95
CA GLY A 910 9.22 16.67 -3.01
C GLY A 910 8.25 17.02 -4.13
N ALA A 911 8.41 16.40 -5.31
CA ALA A 911 7.62 16.67 -6.51
C ALA A 911 6.17 16.10 -6.42
N GLN A 912 5.92 14.87 -6.89
CA GLN A 912 4.55 14.32 -6.92
C GLN A 912 3.92 14.09 -5.54
N VAL A 913 4.77 13.89 -4.52
CA VAL A 913 4.34 13.62 -3.15
C VAL A 913 3.79 14.88 -2.45
N SER A 914 4.23 16.08 -2.84
CA SER A 914 3.72 17.35 -2.28
C SER A 914 2.34 17.73 -2.82
N ILE A 915 1.97 17.21 -4.00
CA ILE A 915 0.68 17.48 -4.66
C ILE A 915 -0.48 17.07 -3.74
N PRO A 916 -1.39 18.00 -3.38
CA PRO A 916 -2.51 17.74 -2.49
C PRO A 916 -3.65 16.98 -3.17
N TRP A 917 -4.45 16.29 -2.36
CA TRP A 917 -5.75 15.74 -2.73
C TRP A 917 -6.84 16.81 -2.67
N VAL A 918 -7.95 16.59 -3.37
CA VAL A 918 -9.04 17.59 -3.46
C VAL A 918 -9.62 17.99 -2.10
N ASP A 919 -9.64 17.07 -1.14
CA ASP A 919 -10.12 17.27 0.23
C ASP A 919 -9.18 18.11 1.10
N GLU A 920 -7.94 18.30 0.67
CA GLU A 920 -6.96 19.16 1.35
C GLU A 920 -7.05 20.63 0.92
N ILE A 921 -7.72 20.93 -0.20
CA ILE A 921 -7.82 22.30 -0.76
C ILE A 921 -8.96 23.10 -0.14
N GLY A 922 -9.95 22.43 0.47
CA GLY A 922 -11.16 23.07 0.99
C GLY A 922 -12.01 23.75 -0.10
N ASP A 923 -13.23 24.18 0.25
CA ASP A 923 -14.01 25.04 -0.65
C ASP A 923 -13.50 26.48 -0.56
N LEU A 924 -13.42 27.16 -1.71
CA LEU A 924 -13.09 28.59 -1.82
C LEU A 924 -14.21 29.46 -1.20
N SER A 925 -14.34 29.44 0.12
CA SER A 925 -15.15 30.38 0.89
C SER A 925 -14.40 30.79 2.16
N THR A 926 -13.30 31.52 1.97
CA THR A 926 -12.78 32.52 2.92
C THR A 926 -12.12 33.66 2.17
#